data_AF-A0A6C1B8L5-F1
#
_entry.id   AF-A0A6C1B8L5-F1
#
_cell.length_a   1.000
_cell.length_b   1.000
_cell.length_c   1.000
_cell.angle_alpha   90.00
_cell.angle_beta   90.00
_cell.angle_gamma   90.00
#
_symmetry.space_group_name_H-M   'P 1'
#
loop_
_entity.id
_entity.type
_entity.pdbx_description
1 polymer ?
#
loop_
_entity_poly.entity_id
_entity_poly.type
_entity_poly.pdbx_seq_one_letter_code
_entity_poly.pdbx_strand_id
1 'polypeptide(L)'
;MDTLYPAGPQDAPASLTQATGRYKRHAWLAVMSLLLFVVLYVALAGWFAWVAGSTLREVAAGADDPLFQGIVGGCAAFLSIFMFKAVFFVKKGGDSEDVEITAQDQPQVFAFLNRLADEAGAPRPHRVFLSARVNAAVFYDLSILNLLFPSRKNLEIGLPLINSLTLSELKAVLAHEFGHFAQRSMAIGTWVYIAQQIAGQVIAKRDILDKFLSGLSRVDIRIAWIGWVLSLIVWSIRSLMDTVFTGVVLAQRALSRQMEFQADLVAVALTGSDELIHALHKLQAADDAWDRTLQFANGMLADKRKPADLFAVQTRIVERMGQILDDPDHGRIPQAATPRAASYRVFRNAFAQPPQMWSTHPANADRERNAKAHYLSAPHDARSAWALFADADAVKARIHDHLMGHAEGETASREETLQRLDEGYARIRYEARYRGAYLGRSLTRHVHEPAELYRDTLSHTDIAEALQALYPHQLSTDLQQLKELKEEKQLLEGLHARVLKTRDKQIRFRGRAIRRRDLPAAIGKVGDEIEKIQARILAHDRRCRAAHLAAAEQIAPAWRRYLIGLIEVQHFAEHSLANLEDAHGLLGNVVAVVTADGKVSRRELKRLLKTANALHAVMADLHASIRGVTLDSTLQAALGTTSLSEAAGDFELPPADKKNINDWMNAIDGWVGALGGPLSALCNACLEQLLHTEQQVAEHSRDGTTPGEAPTPSTVPEHYARLLEGEERKRQTRLGLWDRFQLADGWLPATARLVVAVAIVGGVLGFSHLTTFTSPLSIYNGFNQVMTVEVDGTRIATVAPYSAGHADVSIDEQSRISAHTAGGDLVEQFHPTLSGRRQHYIYNIASGSPLIQWTAVYGNVAERTPSRLGAPRWTTAHADIYFAEPPKSIKSSGQGGMRTVLSGVDAGVTPEQTLGAVATDQTRRDLVRAHLRWDTPGSATATAWRTLAERLDH
;
A
#
# COMPACT_ATOMS: atom_id res chain seq x y z
N MET A 1 26.05 -41.26 3.42
CA MET A 1 25.18 -40.06 3.38
C MET A 1 25.52 -39.04 4.46
N ASP A 2 26.28 -39.38 5.52
CA ASP A 2 26.69 -38.45 6.59
C ASP A 2 27.74 -37.40 6.22
N THR A 3 28.18 -37.32 4.97
CA THR A 3 29.36 -36.52 4.63
C THR A 3 29.08 -35.05 4.35
N LEU A 4 27.86 -34.61 4.05
CA LEU A 4 27.53 -33.24 3.61
C LEU A 4 26.60 -32.46 4.55
N TYR A 5 26.25 -33.02 5.71
CA TYR A 5 25.41 -32.36 6.70
C TYR A 5 26.26 -31.87 7.88
N PRO A 6 26.48 -30.54 8.04
CA PRO A 6 27.31 -30.01 9.13
C PRO A 6 26.76 -30.37 10.52
N ALA A 7 27.67 -30.69 11.44
CA ALA A 7 27.32 -30.99 12.83
C ALA A 7 26.77 -29.75 13.55
N GLY A 8 25.77 -29.96 14.42
CA GLY A 8 25.22 -28.92 15.30
C GLY A 8 25.94 -28.83 16.66
N PRO A 9 25.53 -27.91 17.53
CA PRO A 9 26.01 -27.82 18.91
C PRO A 9 25.56 -29.03 19.74
N GLN A 10 26.40 -29.50 20.68
CA GLN A 10 26.13 -30.71 21.47
C GLN A 10 25.12 -30.51 22.62
N ASP A 11 25.03 -29.30 23.19
CA ASP A 11 24.25 -29.00 24.41
C ASP A 11 23.21 -27.87 24.22
N ALA A 12 22.46 -27.87 23.12
CA ALA A 12 21.41 -26.87 22.91
C ALA A 12 20.21 -27.11 23.87
N PRO A 13 19.86 -26.17 24.76
CA PRO A 13 18.75 -26.38 25.70
C PRO A 13 17.41 -26.36 24.96
N ALA A 14 16.55 -27.36 25.23
CA ALA A 14 15.22 -27.48 24.61
C ALA A 14 14.29 -26.28 24.86
N SER A 15 14.57 -25.47 25.88
CA SER A 15 13.84 -24.23 26.18
C SER A 15 14.21 -23.06 25.25
N LEU A 16 15.33 -23.13 24.53
CA LEU A 16 15.83 -22.04 23.67
C LEU A 16 14.84 -21.67 22.56
N THR A 17 14.15 -22.67 22.02
CA THR A 17 13.21 -22.53 20.90
C THR A 17 11.76 -22.35 21.33
N GLN A 18 11.47 -22.21 22.64
CA GLN A 18 10.11 -22.04 23.14
C GLN A 18 9.58 -20.61 22.93
N ALA A 19 8.34 -20.51 22.46
CA ALA A 19 7.69 -19.23 22.19
C ALA A 19 7.52 -18.37 23.46
N THR A 20 8.09 -17.17 23.43
CA THR A 20 8.02 -16.22 24.56
C THR A 20 6.59 -15.73 24.85
N GLY A 21 6.34 -15.24 26.07
CA GLY A 21 5.05 -14.62 26.42
C GLY A 21 4.72 -13.35 25.62
N ARG A 22 5.72 -12.68 25.03
CA ARG A 22 5.50 -11.56 24.09
C ARG A 22 5.00 -12.06 22.74
N TYR A 23 5.62 -13.12 22.22
CA TYR A 23 5.17 -13.78 21.00
C TYR A 23 3.69 -14.19 21.07
N LYS A 24 3.30 -14.90 22.14
CA LYS A 24 1.91 -15.37 22.32
C LYS A 24 0.89 -14.22 22.34
N ARG A 25 1.21 -13.11 23.01
CA ARG A 25 0.35 -11.91 23.04
C ARG A 25 0.19 -11.26 21.67
N HIS A 26 1.28 -11.08 20.92
CA HIS A 26 1.22 -10.48 19.59
C HIS A 26 0.50 -11.39 18.58
N ALA A 27 0.65 -12.71 18.70
CA ALA A 27 -0.10 -13.68 17.90
C ALA A 27 -1.61 -13.56 18.16
N TRP A 28 -2.04 -13.53 19.42
CA TRP A 28 -3.44 -13.33 19.78
C TRP A 28 -4.00 -11.99 19.30
N LEU A 29 -3.24 -10.90 19.43
CA LEU A 29 -3.65 -9.59 18.92
C LEU A 29 -3.86 -9.62 17.41
N ALA A 30 -2.97 -10.27 16.65
CA ALA A 30 -3.10 -10.39 15.20
C ALA A 30 -4.34 -11.22 14.81
N VAL A 31 -4.57 -12.36 15.47
CA VAL A 31 -5.75 -13.20 15.23
C VAL A 31 -7.05 -12.45 15.57
N MET A 32 -7.13 -11.79 16.73
CA MET A 32 -8.33 -11.03 17.12
C MET A 32 -8.60 -9.86 16.19
N SER A 33 -7.54 -9.16 15.75
CA SER A 33 -7.68 -8.05 14.80
C SER A 33 -8.19 -8.54 13.45
N LEU A 34 -7.64 -9.67 12.97
CA LEU A 34 -8.06 -10.29 11.72
C LEU A 34 -9.51 -10.81 11.80
N LEU A 35 -9.87 -11.48 12.90
CA LEU A 35 -11.23 -11.96 13.14
C LEU A 35 -12.22 -10.80 13.16
N LEU A 36 -11.89 -9.71 13.86
CA LEU A 36 -12.70 -8.50 13.89
C LEU A 36 -12.90 -7.93 12.48
N PHE A 37 -11.83 -7.86 11.68
CA PHE A 37 -11.91 -7.41 10.29
C PHE A 37 -12.87 -8.27 9.46
N VAL A 38 -12.72 -9.60 9.52
CA VAL A 38 -13.58 -10.55 8.78
C VAL A 38 -15.04 -10.44 9.21
N VAL A 39 -15.30 -10.41 10.53
CA VAL A 39 -16.65 -10.29 11.07
C VAL A 39 -17.30 -8.99 10.64
N LEU A 40 -16.61 -7.85 10.78
CA LEU A 40 -17.15 -6.54 10.36
C LEU A 40 -17.42 -6.51 8.85
N TYR A 41 -16.53 -7.09 8.05
CA TYR A 41 -16.68 -7.15 6.61
C TYR A 41 -17.91 -7.97 6.19
N VAL A 42 -18.04 -9.19 6.71
CA VAL A 42 -19.16 -10.09 6.40
C VAL A 42 -20.48 -9.54 6.94
N ALA A 43 -20.48 -8.96 8.14
CA ALA A 43 -21.66 -8.33 8.72
C ALA A 43 -22.14 -7.16 7.85
N LEU A 44 -21.24 -6.30 7.39
CA LEU A 44 -21.58 -5.16 6.53
C LEU A 44 -22.07 -5.61 5.14
N ALA A 45 -21.42 -6.60 4.52
CA ALA A 45 -21.87 -7.16 3.24
C ALA A 45 -23.24 -7.83 3.36
N GLY A 46 -23.43 -8.65 4.40
CA GLY A 46 -24.70 -9.30 4.71
C GLY A 46 -25.81 -8.30 5.01
N TRP A 47 -25.50 -7.21 5.71
CA TRP A 47 -26.43 -6.11 5.95
C TRP A 47 -26.93 -5.47 4.65
N PHE A 48 -26.03 -5.12 3.72
CA PHE A 48 -26.44 -4.58 2.42
C PHE A 48 -27.28 -5.57 1.60
N ALA A 49 -26.96 -6.88 1.66
CA ALA A 49 -27.78 -7.91 1.04
C ALA A 49 -29.19 -7.98 1.65
N TRP A 50 -29.28 -7.88 2.99
CA TRP A 50 -30.56 -7.88 3.69
C TRP A 50 -31.41 -6.65 3.34
N VAL A 51 -30.82 -5.46 3.35
CA VAL A 51 -31.50 -4.20 2.95
C VAL A 51 -32.00 -4.29 1.52
N ALA A 52 -31.16 -4.75 0.58
CA ALA A 52 -31.58 -4.94 -0.80
C ALA A 52 -32.77 -5.90 -0.91
N GLY A 53 -32.70 -7.04 -0.23
CA GLY A 53 -33.76 -8.04 -0.23
C GLY A 53 -35.04 -7.58 0.47
N SER A 54 -34.98 -6.76 1.52
CA SER A 54 -36.17 -6.22 2.18
C SER A 54 -36.86 -5.16 1.30
N THR A 55 -36.13 -4.19 0.78
CA THR A 55 -36.73 -3.10 -0.02
C THR A 55 -37.24 -3.59 -1.38
N LEU A 56 -36.57 -4.56 -2.02
CA LEU A 56 -37.07 -5.13 -3.28
C LEU A 56 -38.36 -5.93 -3.08
N ARG A 57 -38.50 -6.63 -1.94
CA ARG A 57 -39.75 -7.30 -1.57
C ARG A 57 -40.86 -6.30 -1.27
N GLU A 58 -40.56 -5.17 -0.64
CA GLU A 58 -41.54 -4.09 -0.39
C GLU A 58 -42.04 -3.47 -1.69
N VAL A 59 -41.15 -3.20 -2.66
CA VAL A 59 -41.55 -2.73 -4.00
C VAL A 59 -42.47 -3.74 -4.69
N ALA A 60 -42.14 -5.04 -4.62
CA ALA A 60 -42.96 -6.09 -5.19
C ALA A 60 -44.34 -6.24 -4.50
N ALA A 61 -44.44 -5.86 -3.23
CA ALA A 61 -45.67 -5.90 -2.43
C ALA A 61 -46.55 -4.63 -2.56
N GLY A 62 -46.16 -3.66 -3.40
CA GLY A 62 -46.94 -2.44 -3.64
C GLY A 62 -46.65 -1.31 -2.64
N ALA A 63 -45.38 -0.89 -2.56
CA ALA A 63 -44.94 0.23 -1.74
C ALA A 63 -45.51 1.60 -2.15
N ASP A 64 -45.68 2.52 -1.19
CA ASP A 64 -46.18 3.88 -1.42
C ASP A 64 -45.26 4.74 -2.31
N ASP A 65 -43.94 4.53 -2.23
CA ASP A 65 -42.95 5.16 -3.12
C ASP A 65 -42.02 4.08 -3.71
N PRO A 66 -42.44 3.40 -4.78
CA PRO A 66 -41.68 2.31 -5.38
C PRO A 66 -40.39 2.81 -6.04
N LEU A 67 -40.33 4.08 -6.43
CA LEU A 67 -39.16 4.67 -7.07
C LEU A 67 -38.04 4.89 -6.06
N PHE A 68 -38.34 5.52 -4.92
CA PHE A 68 -37.35 5.73 -3.86
C PHE A 68 -36.83 4.40 -3.28
N GLN A 69 -37.74 3.46 -2.98
CA GLN A 69 -37.35 2.14 -2.46
C GLN A 69 -36.58 1.31 -3.49
N GLY A 70 -36.94 1.41 -4.77
CA GLY A 70 -36.18 0.79 -5.86
C GLY A 70 -34.76 1.32 -5.97
N ILE A 71 -34.56 2.63 -5.81
CA ILE A 71 -33.22 3.26 -5.80
C ILE A 71 -32.40 2.76 -4.60
N VAL A 72 -32.97 2.78 -3.39
CA VAL A 72 -32.29 2.31 -2.17
C VAL A 72 -31.91 0.83 -2.29
N GLY A 73 -32.84 -0.01 -2.73
CA GLY A 73 -32.61 -1.44 -2.95
C GLY A 73 -31.57 -1.71 -4.02
N GLY A 74 -31.61 -0.98 -5.14
CA GLY A 74 -30.61 -1.06 -6.21
C GLY A 74 -29.21 -0.66 -5.75
N CYS A 75 -29.08 0.43 -4.99
CA CYS A 75 -27.81 0.85 -4.41
C CYS A 75 -27.27 -0.17 -3.40
N ALA A 76 -28.12 -0.70 -2.52
CA ALA A 76 -27.73 -1.72 -1.55
C ALA A 76 -27.31 -3.04 -2.24
N ALA A 77 -28.04 -3.48 -3.27
CA ALA A 77 -27.70 -4.66 -4.07
C ALA A 77 -26.34 -4.49 -4.75
N PHE A 78 -26.11 -3.33 -5.34
CA PHE A 78 -24.85 -3.01 -6.00
C PHE A 78 -23.66 -3.00 -5.02
N LEU A 79 -23.81 -2.39 -3.83
CA LEU A 79 -22.78 -2.41 -2.78
C LEU A 79 -22.52 -3.83 -2.27
N SER A 80 -23.56 -4.63 -2.07
CA SER A 80 -23.47 -6.03 -1.67
C SER A 80 -22.69 -6.86 -2.70
N ILE A 81 -23.07 -6.77 -3.98
CA ILE A 81 -22.37 -7.45 -5.09
C ILE A 81 -20.90 -7.02 -5.14
N PHE A 82 -20.62 -5.73 -4.98
CA PHE A 82 -19.25 -5.21 -4.98
C PHE A 82 -18.40 -5.80 -3.84
N MET A 83 -18.96 -5.89 -2.63
CA MET A 83 -18.26 -6.52 -1.49
C MET A 83 -18.07 -8.03 -1.73
N PHE A 84 -19.12 -8.77 -2.08
CA PHE A 84 -18.99 -10.21 -2.33
C PHE A 84 -18.04 -10.52 -3.49
N LYS A 85 -18.03 -9.69 -4.55
CA LYS A 85 -17.08 -9.83 -5.67
C LYS A 85 -15.63 -9.83 -5.21
N ALA A 86 -15.25 -8.98 -4.26
CA ALA A 86 -13.87 -8.93 -3.76
C ALA A 86 -13.44 -10.21 -3.03
N VAL A 87 -14.40 -10.97 -2.48
CA VAL A 87 -14.12 -12.29 -1.86
C VAL A 87 -13.88 -13.35 -2.93
N PHE A 88 -14.61 -13.33 -4.05
CA PHE A 88 -14.51 -14.37 -5.09
C PHE A 88 -13.40 -14.16 -6.13
N PHE A 89 -12.93 -12.93 -6.32
CA PHE A 89 -11.90 -12.59 -7.33
C PHE A 89 -10.48 -12.49 -6.78
N VAL A 90 -10.18 -13.10 -5.62
CA VAL A 90 -8.80 -13.17 -5.11
C VAL A 90 -7.91 -13.83 -6.17
N LYS A 91 -6.87 -13.11 -6.63
CA LYS A 91 -5.89 -13.67 -7.55
C LYS A 91 -5.33 -14.95 -6.92
N LYS A 92 -5.50 -16.08 -7.61
CA LYS A 92 -4.67 -17.26 -7.32
C LYS A 92 -3.22 -16.78 -7.46
N GLY A 93 -2.37 -17.09 -6.48
CA GLY A 93 -0.94 -16.80 -6.59
C GLY A 93 -0.47 -17.32 -7.94
N GLY A 94 0.16 -16.45 -8.74
CA GLY A 94 0.66 -16.83 -10.06
C GLY A 94 1.62 -18.00 -9.90
N ASP A 95 1.65 -18.87 -10.91
CA ASP A 95 2.72 -19.86 -11.03
C ASP A 95 4.05 -19.13 -10.81
N SER A 96 4.84 -19.60 -9.84
CA SER A 96 6.17 -19.07 -9.63
C SER A 96 6.92 -19.25 -10.95
N GLU A 97 7.46 -18.15 -11.48
CA GLU A 97 8.35 -18.19 -12.65
C GLU A 97 9.65 -18.94 -12.31
N ASP A 98 9.93 -19.19 -11.02
CA ASP A 98 11.13 -19.88 -10.54
C ASP A 98 11.13 -21.38 -10.91
N VAL A 99 12.32 -21.99 -10.97
CA VAL A 99 12.46 -23.33 -11.53
C VAL A 99 12.36 -24.41 -10.46
N GLU A 100 11.31 -25.23 -10.52
CA GLU A 100 11.10 -26.35 -9.58
C GLU A 100 12.18 -27.44 -9.71
N ILE A 101 12.54 -28.07 -8.60
CA ILE A 101 13.35 -29.29 -8.53
C ILE A 101 12.62 -30.39 -7.77
N THR A 102 12.87 -31.64 -8.13
CA THR A 102 12.32 -32.82 -7.45
C THR A 102 13.39 -33.61 -6.71
N ALA A 103 12.97 -34.50 -5.81
CA ALA A 103 13.87 -35.42 -5.11
C ALA A 103 14.55 -36.43 -6.06
N GLN A 104 14.00 -36.65 -7.27
CA GLN A 104 14.64 -37.47 -8.30
C GLN A 104 15.80 -36.72 -8.95
N ASP A 105 15.63 -35.41 -9.20
CA ASP A 105 16.66 -34.57 -9.83
C ASP A 105 17.81 -34.25 -8.87
N GLN A 106 17.50 -33.95 -7.61
CA GLN A 106 18.47 -33.49 -6.61
C GLN A 106 18.31 -34.23 -5.27
N PRO A 107 18.65 -35.54 -5.20
CA PRO A 107 18.39 -36.37 -4.02
C PRO A 107 19.14 -35.89 -2.77
N GLN A 108 20.35 -35.34 -2.94
CA GLN A 108 21.18 -34.86 -1.83
C GLN A 108 20.59 -33.60 -1.17
N VAL A 109 20.09 -32.65 -1.98
CA VAL A 109 19.37 -31.46 -1.49
C VAL A 109 18.15 -31.89 -0.67
N PHE A 110 17.32 -32.79 -1.20
CA PHE A 110 16.12 -33.24 -0.48
C PHE A 110 16.46 -34.04 0.80
N ALA A 111 17.52 -34.86 0.78
CA ALA A 111 17.99 -35.53 2.00
C ALA A 111 18.44 -34.53 3.07
N PHE A 112 19.18 -33.50 2.68
CA PHE A 112 19.60 -32.41 3.55
C PHE A 112 18.39 -31.65 4.14
N LEU A 113 17.45 -31.24 3.29
CA LEU A 113 16.23 -30.53 3.68
C LEU A 113 15.34 -31.36 4.60
N ASN A 114 15.16 -32.66 4.30
CA ASN A 114 14.35 -33.55 5.13
C ASN A 114 14.96 -33.74 6.51
N ARG A 115 16.28 -33.97 6.60
CA ARG A 115 16.97 -34.07 7.88
C ARG A 115 16.87 -32.77 8.67
N LEU A 116 17.07 -31.63 8.01
CA LEU A 116 16.93 -30.32 8.65
C LEU A 116 15.49 -30.05 9.15
N ALA A 117 14.47 -30.44 8.37
CA ALA A 117 13.08 -30.34 8.78
C ALA A 117 12.80 -31.21 10.03
N ASP A 118 13.31 -32.44 10.02
CA ASP A 118 13.15 -33.39 11.13
C ASP A 118 13.85 -32.87 12.40
N GLU A 119 15.07 -32.33 12.30
CA GLU A 119 15.81 -31.72 13.43
C GLU A 119 15.15 -30.41 13.93
N ALA A 120 14.58 -29.60 13.05
CA ALA A 120 13.88 -28.36 13.40
C ALA A 120 12.46 -28.58 13.96
N GLY A 121 11.93 -29.81 13.91
CA GLY A 121 10.53 -30.10 14.25
C GLY A 121 9.53 -29.44 13.29
N ALA A 122 9.93 -29.29 12.03
CA ALA A 122 9.21 -28.60 10.98
C ALA A 122 8.61 -29.59 9.96
N PRO A 123 7.46 -29.26 9.33
CA PRO A 123 6.98 -30.04 8.20
C PRO A 123 7.96 -29.96 7.02
N ARG A 124 8.11 -31.07 6.28
CA ARG A 124 8.93 -31.12 5.07
C ARG A 124 8.34 -30.21 3.96
N PRO A 125 9.17 -29.61 3.10
CA PRO A 125 8.70 -28.76 2.01
C PRO A 125 7.89 -29.55 0.99
N HIS A 126 6.80 -28.97 0.50
CA HIS A 126 5.95 -29.60 -0.50
C HIS A 126 6.59 -29.57 -1.89
N ARG A 127 7.06 -28.39 -2.31
CA ARG A 127 7.80 -28.12 -3.54
C ARG A 127 9.01 -27.26 -3.23
N VAL A 128 10.09 -27.44 -3.99
CA VAL A 128 11.33 -26.67 -3.86
C VAL A 128 11.63 -25.99 -5.19
N PHE A 129 11.83 -24.68 -5.15
CA PHE A 129 12.08 -23.83 -6.31
C PHE A 129 13.46 -23.20 -6.23
N LEU A 130 14.12 -23.07 -7.37
CA LEU A 130 15.39 -22.39 -7.53
C LEU A 130 15.17 -21.04 -8.19
N SER A 131 15.72 -19.98 -7.60
CA SER A 131 15.57 -18.61 -8.11
C SER A 131 16.91 -17.91 -8.37
N ALA A 132 16.84 -16.83 -9.14
CA ALA A 132 17.94 -15.94 -9.44
C ALA A 132 18.05 -14.74 -8.47
N ARG A 133 17.65 -14.96 -7.22
CA ARG A 133 17.73 -13.95 -6.15
C ARG A 133 18.81 -14.39 -5.18
N VAL A 134 19.48 -13.47 -4.49
CA VAL A 134 20.19 -13.81 -3.24
C VAL A 134 19.11 -14.01 -2.17
N ASN A 135 18.28 -15.04 -2.38
CA ASN A 135 16.98 -15.42 -1.78
C ASN A 135 17.08 -16.73 -0.95
N ALA A 136 16.47 -16.88 0.22
CA ALA A 136 15.96 -18.17 0.69
C ALA A 136 14.68 -17.89 1.45
N ALA A 137 13.54 -18.37 0.95
CA ALA A 137 12.24 -17.96 1.49
C ALA A 137 11.21 -19.08 1.48
N VAL A 138 10.37 -19.09 2.51
CA VAL A 138 9.17 -19.93 2.57
C VAL A 138 7.98 -19.19 1.96
N PHE A 139 7.31 -19.81 1.00
CA PHE A 139 6.07 -19.26 0.42
C PHE A 139 4.97 -20.32 0.30
N TYR A 140 3.79 -19.89 -0.11
CA TYR A 140 2.58 -20.71 -0.11
C TYR A 140 1.79 -20.52 -1.39
N ASP A 141 1.11 -21.58 -1.83
CA ASP A 141 0.06 -21.47 -2.84
C ASP A 141 -1.13 -20.73 -2.22
N LEU A 142 -1.41 -19.52 -2.71
CA LEU A 142 -2.44 -18.66 -2.15
C LEU A 142 -3.82 -19.06 -2.68
N SER A 143 -4.70 -19.47 -1.77
CA SER A 143 -6.13 -19.74 -2.02
C SER A 143 -6.98 -19.25 -0.86
N ILE A 144 -8.22 -18.83 -1.13
CA ILE A 144 -9.21 -18.45 -0.10
C ILE A 144 -9.49 -19.65 0.81
N LEU A 145 -9.40 -20.87 0.29
CA LEU A 145 -9.54 -22.11 1.07
C LEU A 145 -8.49 -22.19 2.19
N ASN A 146 -7.36 -21.49 2.07
CA ASN A 146 -6.33 -21.47 3.12
C ASN A 146 -6.74 -20.67 4.37
N LEU A 147 -7.86 -19.94 4.34
CA LEU A 147 -8.47 -19.37 5.56
C LEU A 147 -9.08 -20.46 6.45
N LEU A 148 -9.47 -21.60 5.86
CA LEU A 148 -10.13 -22.72 6.54
C LEU A 148 -9.22 -23.95 6.67
N PHE A 149 -8.27 -24.12 5.74
CA PHE A 149 -7.36 -25.26 5.70
C PHE A 149 -5.89 -24.82 5.70
N PRO A 150 -4.95 -25.60 6.27
CA PRO A 150 -3.52 -25.26 6.21
C PRO A 150 -2.99 -25.26 4.76
N SER A 151 -2.25 -24.21 4.40
CA SER A 151 -1.56 -24.13 3.10
C SER A 151 -0.35 -25.05 3.05
N ARG A 152 -0.06 -25.59 1.86
CA ARG A 152 1.19 -26.32 1.61
C ARG A 152 2.34 -25.32 1.54
N LYS A 153 3.47 -25.65 2.18
CA LYS A 153 4.66 -24.80 2.28
C LYS A 153 5.65 -25.16 1.18
N ASN A 154 5.96 -24.20 0.34
CA ASN A 154 7.00 -24.30 -0.68
C ASN A 154 8.26 -23.58 -0.20
N LEU A 155 9.42 -24.03 -0.66
CA LEU A 155 10.71 -23.44 -0.33
C LEU A 155 11.35 -22.88 -1.60
N GLU A 156 11.77 -21.64 -1.56
CA GLU A 156 12.63 -21.02 -2.57
C GLU A 156 14.08 -21.02 -2.08
N ILE A 157 15.00 -21.45 -2.93
CA ILE A 157 16.45 -21.36 -2.70
C ILE A 157 17.09 -20.60 -3.85
N GLY A 158 17.61 -19.43 -3.55
CA GLY A 158 18.32 -18.58 -4.48
C GLY A 158 19.73 -19.10 -4.75
N LEU A 159 20.06 -19.34 -6.02
CA LEU A 159 21.40 -19.81 -6.38
C LEU A 159 22.54 -18.79 -6.13
N PRO A 160 22.32 -17.46 -6.30
CA PRO A 160 23.32 -16.47 -5.91
C PRO A 160 23.71 -16.53 -4.43
N LEU A 161 22.80 -16.99 -3.57
CA LEU A 161 23.09 -17.26 -2.15
C LEU A 161 23.95 -18.52 -1.98
N ILE A 162 23.61 -19.61 -2.68
CA ILE A 162 24.41 -20.84 -2.69
C ILE A 162 25.85 -20.56 -3.12
N ASN A 163 26.03 -19.64 -4.06
CA ASN A 163 27.34 -19.28 -4.58
C ASN A 163 28.26 -18.58 -3.57
N SER A 164 27.69 -17.89 -2.58
CA SER A 164 28.47 -17.12 -1.60
C SER A 164 28.64 -17.83 -0.25
N LEU A 165 27.86 -18.89 0.03
CA LEU A 165 27.82 -19.53 1.34
C LEU A 165 28.56 -20.88 1.38
N THR A 166 29.04 -21.21 2.57
CA THR A 166 29.52 -22.55 2.94
C THR A 166 28.36 -23.45 3.38
N LEU A 167 28.60 -24.74 3.58
CA LEU A 167 27.59 -25.68 4.06
C LEU A 167 27.03 -25.30 5.44
N SER A 168 27.87 -24.89 6.40
CA SER A 168 27.40 -24.48 7.73
C SER A 168 26.55 -23.21 7.69
N GLU A 169 26.96 -22.23 6.89
CA GLU A 169 26.21 -20.98 6.73
C GLU A 169 24.88 -21.20 6.00
N LEU A 170 24.87 -22.03 4.94
CA LEU A 170 23.64 -22.42 4.26
C LEU A 170 22.71 -23.18 5.21
N LYS A 171 23.24 -24.12 6.01
CA LYS A 171 22.47 -24.82 7.04
C LYS A 171 21.83 -23.81 7.98
N ALA A 172 22.55 -22.77 8.41
CA ALA A 172 22.03 -21.75 9.32
C ALA A 172 20.90 -20.92 8.70
N VAL A 173 21.07 -20.50 7.44
CA VAL A 173 20.03 -19.76 6.69
C VAL A 173 18.79 -20.63 6.48
N LEU A 174 18.96 -21.88 6.02
CA LEU A 174 17.83 -22.79 5.86
C LEU A 174 17.19 -23.13 7.21
N ALA A 175 17.97 -23.32 8.27
CA ALA A 175 17.45 -23.59 9.62
C ALA A 175 16.58 -22.43 10.14
N HIS A 176 16.94 -21.18 9.82
CA HIS A 176 16.11 -20.01 10.07
C HIS A 176 14.78 -20.11 9.31
N GLU A 177 14.81 -20.39 8.00
CA GLU A 177 13.59 -20.61 7.21
C GLU A 177 12.72 -21.76 7.76
N PHE A 178 13.32 -22.89 8.16
CA PHE A 178 12.63 -24.00 8.82
C PHE A 178 12.12 -23.64 10.22
N GLY A 179 12.76 -22.68 10.90
CA GLY A 179 12.21 -22.03 12.08
C GLY A 179 10.85 -21.38 11.83
N HIS A 180 10.62 -20.82 10.64
CA HIS A 180 9.29 -20.39 10.22
C HIS A 180 8.37 -21.57 9.84
N PHE A 181 8.90 -22.69 9.31
CA PHE A 181 8.10 -23.89 9.06
C PHE A 181 7.50 -24.48 10.35
N ALA A 182 8.24 -24.53 11.45
CA ALA A 182 7.78 -25.08 12.73
C ALA A 182 6.76 -24.18 13.46
N GLN A 183 6.78 -22.86 13.19
CA GLN A 183 5.91 -21.91 13.86
C GLN A 183 4.46 -21.98 13.36
N ARG A 184 3.52 -22.38 14.24
CA ARG A 184 2.07 -22.38 13.92
C ARG A 184 1.53 -20.98 13.60
N SER A 185 2.15 -19.93 14.11
CA SER A 185 1.75 -18.53 13.85
C SER A 185 2.02 -18.07 12.42
N MET A 186 2.79 -18.82 11.62
CA MET A 186 2.97 -18.51 10.21
C MET A 186 1.65 -18.52 9.42
N ALA A 187 0.68 -19.36 9.81
CA ALA A 187 -0.67 -19.35 9.22
C ALA A 187 -1.37 -17.98 9.37
N ILE A 188 -1.09 -17.26 10.47
CA ILE A 188 -1.62 -15.92 10.71
C ILE A 188 -1.11 -14.95 9.62
N GLY A 189 0.16 -15.08 9.21
CA GLY A 189 0.73 -14.29 8.12
C GLY A 189 0.01 -14.53 6.79
N THR A 190 -0.22 -15.79 6.43
CA THR A 190 -0.98 -16.17 5.23
C THR A 190 -2.41 -15.63 5.26
N TRP A 191 -3.11 -15.73 6.40
CA TRP A 191 -4.47 -15.19 6.53
C TRP A 191 -4.51 -13.68 6.42
N VAL A 192 -3.53 -12.98 7.01
CA VAL A 192 -3.41 -11.52 6.89
C VAL A 192 -3.14 -11.11 5.44
N TYR A 193 -2.31 -11.87 4.71
CA TYR A 193 -2.08 -11.63 3.29
C TYR A 193 -3.34 -11.81 2.44
N ILE A 194 -4.13 -12.86 2.68
CA ILE A 194 -5.43 -13.05 2.01
C ILE A 194 -6.38 -11.90 2.33
N ALA A 195 -6.44 -11.48 3.60
CA ALA A 195 -7.21 -10.30 3.99
C ALA A 195 -6.70 -9.03 3.31
N GLN A 196 -5.39 -8.89 3.07
CA GLN A 196 -4.79 -7.79 2.30
C GLN A 196 -5.24 -7.79 0.85
N GLN A 197 -5.32 -8.96 0.21
CA GLN A 197 -5.82 -9.07 -1.17
C GLN A 197 -7.30 -8.66 -1.25
N ILE A 198 -8.13 -9.15 -0.32
CA ILE A 198 -9.55 -8.77 -0.25
C ILE A 198 -9.67 -7.25 0.00
N ALA A 199 -8.94 -6.73 1.00
CA ALA A 199 -8.92 -5.30 1.32
C ALA A 199 -8.44 -4.47 0.11
N GLY A 200 -7.37 -4.89 -0.56
CA GLY A 200 -6.83 -4.23 -1.75
C GLY A 200 -7.80 -4.20 -2.92
N GLN A 201 -8.60 -5.24 -3.13
CA GLN A 201 -9.63 -5.22 -4.18
C GLN A 201 -10.80 -4.27 -3.85
N VAL A 202 -11.19 -4.17 -2.58
CA VAL A 202 -12.25 -3.26 -2.11
C VAL A 202 -11.77 -1.80 -2.06
N ILE A 203 -10.51 -1.59 -1.68
CA ILE A 203 -9.92 -0.27 -1.39
C ILE A 203 -9.22 0.33 -2.61
N ALA A 204 -8.46 -0.47 -3.39
CA ALA A 204 -7.53 0.03 -4.39
C ALA A 204 -7.99 -0.09 -5.85
N LYS A 205 -8.86 -1.05 -6.21
CA LYS A 205 -9.41 -1.13 -7.59
C LYS A 205 -10.53 -0.12 -7.80
N ARG A 206 -10.14 1.13 -8.05
CA ARG A 206 -11.03 2.30 -8.19
C ARG A 206 -11.79 2.40 -9.52
N ASP A 207 -11.58 1.51 -10.49
CA ASP A 207 -12.00 1.87 -11.85
C ASP A 207 -13.49 1.78 -12.13
N ILE A 208 -14.18 0.68 -11.82
CA ILE A 208 -15.55 0.50 -12.34
C ILE A 208 -16.57 1.25 -11.48
N LEU A 209 -16.44 1.12 -10.16
CA LEU A 209 -17.32 1.77 -9.19
C LEU A 209 -17.16 3.29 -9.25
N ASP A 210 -15.94 3.82 -9.22
CA ASP A 210 -15.74 5.26 -9.19
C ASP A 210 -16.05 5.89 -10.56
N LYS A 211 -15.87 5.18 -11.69
CA LYS A 211 -16.35 5.64 -13.01
C LYS A 211 -17.86 5.74 -13.04
N PHE A 212 -18.59 4.73 -12.56
CA PHE A 212 -20.05 4.77 -12.46
C PHE A 212 -20.53 5.93 -11.58
N LEU A 213 -19.96 6.07 -10.37
CA LEU A 213 -20.29 7.16 -9.44
C LEU A 213 -19.99 8.53 -10.05
N SER A 214 -18.86 8.67 -10.74
CA SER A 214 -18.48 9.92 -11.41
C SER A 214 -19.39 10.25 -12.59
N GLY A 215 -19.87 9.24 -13.33
CA GLY A 215 -20.86 9.38 -14.39
C GLY A 215 -22.17 9.89 -13.81
N LEU A 216 -22.69 9.22 -12.77
CA LEU A 216 -23.95 9.59 -12.11
C LEU A 216 -23.89 10.98 -11.46
N SER A 217 -22.74 11.33 -10.86
CA SER A 217 -22.51 12.64 -10.23
C SER A 217 -22.37 13.80 -11.22
N ARG A 218 -22.28 13.53 -12.52
CA ARG A 218 -22.19 14.52 -13.62
C ARG A 218 -23.48 14.66 -14.41
N VAL A 219 -24.50 13.84 -14.11
CA VAL A 219 -25.86 13.99 -14.66
C VAL A 219 -26.52 15.24 -14.05
N ASP A 220 -27.68 15.62 -14.56
CA ASP A 220 -28.57 16.65 -14.00
C ASP A 220 -28.57 16.64 -12.45
N ILE A 221 -28.56 17.83 -11.85
CA ILE A 221 -28.48 18.04 -10.40
C ILE A 221 -29.57 17.28 -9.61
N ARG A 222 -30.71 16.98 -10.24
CA ARG A 222 -31.80 16.18 -9.67
C ARG A 222 -31.41 14.74 -9.35
N ILE A 223 -30.36 14.22 -9.99
CA ILE A 223 -29.86 12.83 -9.82
C ILE A 223 -28.44 12.85 -9.22
N ALA A 224 -27.66 13.90 -9.48
CA ALA A 224 -26.27 14.01 -9.03
C ALA A 224 -26.11 13.88 -7.50
N TRP A 225 -27.09 14.34 -6.71
CA TRP A 225 -27.05 14.22 -5.25
C TRP A 225 -27.03 12.76 -4.77
N ILE A 226 -27.67 11.83 -5.49
CA ILE A 226 -27.62 10.38 -5.21
C ILE A 226 -26.19 9.88 -5.41
N GLY A 227 -25.54 10.31 -6.50
CA GLY A 227 -24.13 10.01 -6.77
C GLY A 227 -23.19 10.55 -5.69
N TRP A 228 -23.43 11.76 -5.18
CA TRP A 228 -22.63 12.35 -4.09
C TRP A 228 -22.79 11.60 -2.78
N VAL A 229 -24.04 11.29 -2.39
CA VAL A 229 -24.33 10.52 -1.17
C VAL A 229 -23.72 9.13 -1.26
N LEU A 230 -23.92 8.43 -2.38
CA LEU A 230 -23.36 7.10 -2.58
C LEU A 230 -21.83 7.11 -2.58
N SER A 231 -21.20 8.15 -3.17
CA SER A 231 -19.76 8.34 -3.13
C SER A 231 -19.24 8.54 -1.70
N LEU A 232 -19.96 9.29 -0.88
CA LEU A 232 -19.63 9.51 0.53
C LEU A 232 -19.74 8.21 1.34
N ILE A 233 -20.79 7.41 1.09
CA ILE A 233 -20.97 6.09 1.72
C ILE A 233 -19.83 5.16 1.33
N VAL A 234 -19.53 5.02 0.04
CA VAL A 234 -18.42 4.18 -0.45
C VAL A 234 -17.09 4.63 0.16
N TRP A 235 -16.83 5.94 0.19
CA TRP A 235 -15.64 6.49 0.84
C TRP A 235 -15.58 6.14 2.32
N SER A 236 -16.70 6.21 3.05
CA SER A 236 -16.76 5.89 4.48
C SER A 236 -16.49 4.40 4.76
N ILE A 237 -17.09 3.50 3.97
CA ILE A 237 -16.86 2.05 4.07
C ILE A 237 -15.39 1.74 3.81
N ARG A 238 -14.83 2.30 2.74
CA ARG A 238 -13.42 2.12 2.37
C ARG A 238 -12.48 2.61 3.46
N SER A 239 -12.75 3.79 4.02
CA SER A 239 -12.00 4.38 5.13
C SER A 239 -12.07 3.54 6.41
N LEU A 240 -13.26 3.04 6.77
CA LEU A 240 -13.46 2.18 7.93
C LEU A 240 -12.66 0.88 7.79
N MET A 241 -12.83 0.18 6.66
CA MET A 241 -12.14 -1.07 6.36
C MET A 241 -10.62 -0.90 6.32
N ASP A 242 -10.13 0.17 5.67
CA ASP A 242 -8.70 0.49 5.62
C ASP A 242 -8.11 0.78 7.01
N THR A 243 -8.87 1.45 7.89
CA THR A 243 -8.42 1.73 9.26
C THR A 243 -8.33 0.47 10.11
N VAL A 244 -9.38 -0.36 10.09
CA VAL A 244 -9.39 -1.65 10.82
C VAL A 244 -8.26 -2.54 10.29
N PHE A 245 -8.10 -2.60 8.97
CA PHE A 245 -7.04 -3.38 8.32
C PHE A 245 -5.64 -2.86 8.65
N THR A 246 -5.45 -1.55 8.76
CA THR A 246 -4.18 -0.97 9.26
C THR A 246 -3.85 -1.47 10.67
N GLY A 247 -4.86 -1.66 11.53
CA GLY A 247 -4.70 -2.32 12.83
C GLY A 247 -4.19 -3.76 12.71
N VAL A 248 -4.75 -4.55 11.79
CA VAL A 248 -4.30 -5.91 11.48
C VAL A 248 -2.83 -5.91 11.03
N VAL A 249 -2.46 -5.03 10.09
CA VAL A 249 -1.09 -4.90 9.58
C VAL A 249 -0.12 -4.51 10.70
N LEU A 250 -0.50 -3.61 11.60
CA LEU A 250 0.33 -3.23 12.75
C LEU A 250 0.55 -4.39 13.71
N ALA A 251 -0.49 -5.17 14.01
CA ALA A 251 -0.39 -6.35 14.86
C ALA A 251 0.47 -7.45 14.20
N GLN A 252 0.29 -7.69 12.90
CA GLN A 252 1.07 -8.65 12.12
C GLN A 252 2.56 -8.26 12.05
N ARG A 253 2.88 -6.98 11.84
CA ARG A 253 4.28 -6.50 11.84
C ARG A 253 4.97 -6.71 13.19
N ALA A 254 4.25 -6.53 14.29
CA ALA A 254 4.78 -6.78 15.63
C ALA A 254 5.04 -8.28 15.87
N LEU A 255 4.12 -9.13 15.41
CA LEU A 255 4.28 -10.59 15.44
C LEU A 255 5.47 -11.04 14.59
N SER A 256 5.57 -10.60 13.34
CA SER A 256 6.66 -10.96 12.41
C SER A 256 8.03 -10.75 13.04
N ARG A 257 8.27 -9.62 13.72
CA ARG A 257 9.54 -9.40 14.44
C ARG A 257 9.88 -10.50 15.46
N GLN A 258 8.87 -10.96 16.21
CA GLN A 258 9.09 -12.03 17.19
C GLN A 258 9.26 -13.39 16.51
N MET A 259 8.63 -13.60 15.35
CA MET A 259 8.86 -14.79 14.53
C MET A 259 10.31 -14.86 14.04
N GLU A 260 10.90 -13.72 13.65
CA GLU A 260 12.30 -13.63 13.21
C GLU A 260 13.30 -14.01 14.30
N PHE A 261 13.18 -13.41 15.49
CA PHE A 261 14.08 -13.76 16.59
C PHE A 261 13.91 -15.23 17.03
N GLN A 262 12.70 -15.77 16.91
CA GLN A 262 12.45 -17.17 17.22
C GLN A 262 13.06 -18.09 16.17
N ALA A 263 12.99 -17.72 14.89
CA ALA A 263 13.63 -18.44 13.78
C ALA A 263 15.16 -18.39 13.89
N ASP A 264 15.74 -17.24 14.27
CA ASP A 264 17.16 -17.12 14.60
C ASP A 264 17.58 -18.11 15.71
N LEU A 265 16.77 -18.26 16.77
CA LEU A 265 17.07 -19.21 17.84
C LEU A 265 16.96 -20.68 17.41
N VAL A 266 16.09 -20.99 16.44
CA VAL A 266 16.05 -22.34 15.81
C VAL A 266 17.34 -22.58 15.02
N ALA A 267 17.79 -21.61 14.22
CA ALA A 267 19.07 -21.71 13.53
C ALA A 267 20.22 -21.92 14.52
N VAL A 268 20.29 -21.11 15.58
CA VAL A 268 21.32 -21.24 16.62
C VAL A 268 21.32 -22.60 17.31
N ALA A 269 20.14 -23.16 17.58
CA ALA A 269 20.02 -24.49 18.17
C ALA A 269 20.57 -25.60 17.26
N LEU A 270 20.56 -25.41 15.93
CA LEU A 270 20.96 -26.42 14.95
C LEU A 270 22.37 -26.21 14.37
N THR A 271 22.88 -24.98 14.41
CA THR A 271 24.16 -24.60 13.75
C THR A 271 25.11 -23.79 14.64
N GLY A 272 24.72 -23.46 15.87
CA GLY A 272 25.51 -22.59 16.76
C GLY A 272 25.31 -21.10 16.50
N SER A 273 25.87 -20.27 17.38
CA SER A 273 25.61 -18.83 17.44
C SER A 273 26.30 -17.99 16.37
N ASP A 274 27.31 -18.54 15.67
CA ASP A 274 28.16 -17.78 14.76
C ASP A 274 27.74 -17.93 13.28
N GLU A 275 27.33 -19.13 12.84
CA GLU A 275 27.09 -19.43 11.41
C GLU A 275 26.02 -18.54 10.77
N LEU A 276 24.93 -18.26 11.50
CA LEU A 276 23.91 -17.32 11.01
C LEU A 276 24.51 -15.93 10.79
N ILE A 277 25.34 -15.45 11.74
CA ILE A 277 25.92 -14.10 11.71
C ILE A 277 26.97 -13.97 10.61
N HIS A 278 27.75 -15.02 10.40
CA HIS A 278 28.67 -15.13 9.27
C HIS A 278 27.93 -15.07 7.93
N ALA A 279 26.83 -15.81 7.79
CA ALA A 279 25.98 -15.73 6.61
C ALA A 279 25.42 -14.31 6.40
N LEU A 280 24.87 -13.67 7.45
CA LEU A 280 24.35 -12.29 7.38
C LEU A 280 25.41 -11.30 6.88
N HIS A 281 26.68 -11.49 7.28
CA HIS A 281 27.79 -10.62 6.87
C HIS A 281 28.16 -10.83 5.40
N LYS A 282 28.36 -12.07 4.97
CA LYS A 282 28.68 -12.39 3.57
C LYS A 282 27.59 -11.96 2.59
N LEU A 283 26.32 -12.07 3.01
CA LEU A 283 25.20 -11.77 2.12
C LEU A 283 25.09 -10.29 1.75
N GLN A 284 25.67 -9.36 2.53
CA GLN A 284 25.76 -7.96 2.12
C GLN A 284 26.67 -7.78 0.89
N ALA A 285 27.81 -8.48 0.85
CA ALA A 285 28.69 -8.47 -0.33
C ALA A 285 28.08 -9.27 -1.48
N ALA A 286 27.37 -10.37 -1.18
CA ALA A 286 26.71 -11.19 -2.19
C ALA A 286 25.61 -10.43 -2.93
N ASP A 287 24.81 -9.61 -2.23
CA ASP A 287 23.78 -8.74 -2.80
C ASP A 287 24.40 -7.70 -3.74
N ASP A 288 25.38 -6.91 -3.26
CA ASP A 288 26.04 -5.89 -4.09
C ASP A 288 26.70 -6.52 -5.34
N ALA A 289 27.34 -7.67 -5.18
CA ALA A 289 27.95 -8.39 -6.29
C ALA A 289 26.91 -8.94 -7.28
N TRP A 290 25.75 -9.38 -6.82
CA TRP A 290 24.69 -9.88 -7.69
C TRP A 290 24.01 -8.74 -8.47
N ASP A 291 23.72 -7.62 -7.82
CA ASP A 291 23.19 -6.43 -8.50
C ASP A 291 24.14 -5.95 -9.61
N ARG A 292 25.45 -5.90 -9.32
CA ARG A 292 26.49 -5.60 -10.33
C ARG A 292 26.58 -6.66 -11.42
N THR A 293 26.37 -7.94 -11.08
CA THR A 293 26.33 -9.04 -12.05
C THR A 293 25.18 -8.84 -13.04
N LEU A 294 23.98 -8.52 -12.55
CA LEU A 294 22.82 -8.27 -13.39
C LEU A 294 23.01 -7.00 -14.24
N GLN A 295 23.61 -5.94 -13.69
CA GLN A 295 23.96 -4.74 -14.44
C GLN A 295 24.97 -5.03 -15.56
N PHE A 296 26.03 -5.79 -15.26
CA PHE A 296 27.01 -6.23 -16.24
C PHE A 296 26.36 -7.08 -17.34
N ALA A 297 25.50 -8.03 -16.96
CA ALA A 297 24.80 -8.88 -17.90
C ALA A 297 23.86 -8.09 -18.82
N ASN A 298 23.10 -7.13 -18.28
CA ASN A 298 22.28 -6.21 -19.07
C ASN A 298 23.13 -5.38 -20.05
N GLY A 299 24.34 -4.97 -19.65
CA GLY A 299 25.29 -4.30 -20.55
C GLY A 299 25.74 -5.19 -21.71
N MET A 300 26.03 -6.48 -21.46
CA MET A 300 26.35 -7.42 -22.53
C MET A 300 25.16 -7.65 -23.47
N LEU A 301 23.94 -7.74 -22.92
CA LEU A 301 22.71 -7.93 -23.71
C LEU A 301 22.45 -6.75 -24.65
N ALA A 302 22.77 -5.53 -24.25
CA ALA A 302 22.68 -4.35 -25.12
C ALA A 302 23.55 -4.50 -26.38
N ASP A 303 24.67 -5.23 -26.27
CA ASP A 303 25.56 -5.57 -27.37
C ASP A 303 25.23 -6.91 -28.02
N LYS A 304 24.04 -7.47 -27.76
CA LYS A 304 23.57 -8.77 -28.28
C LYS A 304 24.49 -9.94 -27.94
N ARG A 305 25.16 -9.88 -26.78
CA ARG A 305 25.98 -10.96 -26.22
C ARG A 305 25.41 -11.41 -24.88
N LYS A 306 25.48 -12.71 -24.58
CA LYS A 306 25.07 -13.25 -23.28
C LYS A 306 26.30 -13.71 -22.49
N PRO A 307 26.41 -13.38 -21.19
CA PRO A 307 27.48 -13.92 -20.34
C PRO A 307 27.35 -15.44 -20.23
N ALA A 308 28.46 -16.19 -20.11
CA ALA A 308 28.40 -17.66 -20.03
C ALA A 308 27.98 -18.18 -18.64
N ASP A 309 28.42 -17.51 -17.57
CA ASP A 309 28.25 -17.96 -16.19
C ASP A 309 28.11 -16.75 -15.25
N LEU A 310 26.86 -16.45 -14.87
CA LEU A 310 26.54 -15.35 -13.96
C LEU A 310 27.14 -15.54 -12.56
N PHE A 311 27.34 -16.78 -12.12
CA PHE A 311 27.86 -17.07 -10.77
C PHE A 311 29.38 -16.92 -10.72
N ALA A 312 30.08 -17.24 -11.81
CA ALA A 312 31.48 -16.90 -11.97
C ALA A 312 31.70 -15.37 -11.98
N VAL A 313 30.82 -14.62 -12.66
CA VAL A 313 30.83 -13.15 -12.65
C VAL A 313 30.61 -12.61 -11.23
N GLN A 314 29.60 -13.11 -10.50
CA GLN A 314 29.34 -12.70 -9.11
C GLN A 314 30.58 -12.92 -8.22
N THR A 315 31.19 -14.11 -8.31
CA THR A 315 32.40 -14.45 -7.53
C THR A 315 33.55 -13.49 -7.86
N ARG A 316 33.79 -13.24 -9.15
CA ARG A 316 34.84 -12.33 -9.60
C ARG A 316 34.59 -10.90 -9.14
N ILE A 317 33.34 -10.43 -9.10
CA ILE A 317 33.01 -9.10 -8.59
C ILE A 317 33.35 -8.98 -7.10
N VAL A 318 33.02 -9.97 -6.26
CA VAL A 318 33.43 -9.97 -4.84
C VAL A 318 34.95 -9.85 -4.70
N GLU A 319 35.71 -10.62 -5.50
CA GLU A 319 37.18 -10.55 -5.52
C GLU A 319 37.71 -9.17 -5.94
N ARG A 320 37.14 -8.58 -7.01
CA ARG A 320 37.52 -7.25 -7.49
C ARG A 320 37.21 -6.17 -6.47
N MET A 321 36.05 -6.24 -5.82
CA MET A 321 35.69 -5.30 -4.76
C MET A 321 36.64 -5.39 -3.56
N GLY A 322 37.04 -6.59 -3.14
CA GLY A 322 38.07 -6.77 -2.11
C GLY A 322 39.42 -6.15 -2.50
N GLN A 323 39.84 -6.31 -3.76
CA GLN A 323 41.06 -5.68 -4.27
C GLN A 323 40.97 -4.14 -4.28
N ILE A 324 39.86 -3.58 -4.78
CA ILE A 324 39.64 -2.12 -4.88
C ILE A 324 39.65 -1.47 -3.50
N LEU A 325 39.02 -2.13 -2.53
CA LEU A 325 38.89 -1.63 -1.16
C LEU A 325 40.15 -1.88 -0.30
N ASP A 326 41.14 -2.64 -0.81
CA ASP A 326 42.26 -3.18 -0.03
C ASP A 326 41.78 -3.99 1.20
N ASP A 327 40.67 -4.71 1.03
CA ASP A 327 40.04 -5.51 2.08
C ASP A 327 40.09 -7.00 1.69
N PRO A 328 41.09 -7.76 2.19
CA PRO A 328 41.23 -9.19 1.88
C PRO A 328 40.09 -10.05 2.46
N ASP A 329 39.34 -9.52 3.43
CA ASP A 329 38.21 -10.17 4.08
C ASP A 329 36.86 -9.76 3.46
N HIS A 330 36.84 -8.98 2.38
CA HIS A 330 35.60 -8.57 1.71
C HIS A 330 34.78 -9.78 1.24
N GLY A 331 33.53 -9.88 1.69
CA GLY A 331 32.66 -11.03 1.40
C GLY A 331 33.13 -12.33 2.08
N ARG A 332 34.05 -12.25 3.03
CA ARG A 332 34.55 -13.34 3.86
C ARG A 332 34.32 -13.01 5.34
N ILE A 333 34.48 -14.00 6.21
CA ILE A 333 34.40 -13.74 7.65
C ILE A 333 35.77 -13.20 8.09
N PRO A 334 35.84 -12.04 8.75
CA PRO A 334 37.09 -11.56 9.32
C PRO A 334 37.64 -12.58 10.31
N GLN A 335 38.90 -12.99 10.16
CA GLN A 335 39.51 -13.96 11.07
C GLN A 335 39.50 -13.38 12.50
N ALA A 336 38.68 -13.97 13.38
CA ALA A 336 38.70 -13.57 14.78
C ALA A 336 40.04 -13.99 15.40
N ALA A 337 40.73 -13.06 16.06
CA ALA A 337 41.78 -13.41 17.00
C ALA A 337 41.14 -14.22 18.15
N THR A 338 41.22 -15.54 18.05
CA THR A 338 40.71 -16.53 18.99
C THR A 338 41.38 -16.30 20.36
N PRO A 339 40.66 -15.67 21.31
CA PRO A 339 40.10 -16.45 22.41
C PRO A 339 38.72 -15.96 22.91
N ARG A 340 37.97 -15.14 22.14
CA ARG A 340 36.74 -14.48 22.64
C ARG A 340 35.52 -14.52 21.70
N ALA A 341 35.22 -15.66 21.08
CA ALA A 341 34.11 -15.83 20.13
C ALA A 341 32.74 -15.37 20.68
N ALA A 342 32.40 -15.71 21.93
CA ALA A 342 31.13 -15.32 22.55
C ALA A 342 30.91 -13.79 22.67
N SER A 343 31.98 -13.03 22.90
CA SER A 343 31.92 -11.55 23.00
C SER A 343 32.24 -10.84 21.69
N TYR A 344 32.75 -11.54 20.68
CA TYR A 344 33.03 -10.97 19.38
C TYR A 344 31.74 -10.52 18.70
N ARG A 345 31.75 -9.33 18.11
CA ARG A 345 30.63 -8.74 17.38
C ARG A 345 31.07 -8.37 15.99
N VAL A 346 30.44 -8.99 14.99
CA VAL A 346 30.65 -8.68 13.57
C VAL A 346 30.01 -7.33 13.24
N PHE A 347 28.80 -7.08 13.77
CA PHE A 347 28.06 -5.84 13.49
C PHE A 347 28.29 -4.83 14.62
N ARG A 348 29.17 -3.85 14.38
CA ARG A 348 29.54 -2.80 15.36
C ARG A 348 28.45 -1.74 15.55
N ASN A 349 27.68 -1.45 14.50
CA ASN A 349 26.62 -0.45 14.55
C ASN A 349 25.25 -1.10 14.78
N ALA A 350 24.51 -0.59 15.79
CA ALA A 350 23.17 -1.05 16.16
C ALA A 350 22.12 -0.90 15.03
N PHE A 351 22.51 -0.28 13.93
CA PHE A 351 21.68 0.09 12.79
C PHE A 351 22.07 -0.58 11.48
N ALA A 352 23.03 -1.53 11.48
CA ALA A 352 23.42 -2.26 10.28
C ALA A 352 22.17 -2.90 9.64
N GLN A 353 21.79 -2.40 8.46
CA GLN A 353 20.63 -2.89 7.76
C GLN A 353 20.86 -4.34 7.34
N PRO A 354 19.83 -5.19 7.45
CA PRO A 354 19.90 -6.53 6.90
C PRO A 354 20.04 -6.45 5.36
N PRO A 355 20.70 -7.43 4.71
CA PRO A 355 20.76 -7.52 3.25
C PRO A 355 19.35 -7.55 2.63
N GLN A 356 19.24 -7.31 1.32
CA GLN A 356 17.99 -7.04 0.60
C GLN A 356 16.92 -8.11 0.85
N MET A 357 17.32 -9.39 0.89
CA MET A 357 16.48 -10.52 1.30
C MET A 357 15.77 -10.27 2.63
N TRP A 358 16.51 -9.76 3.60
CA TRP A 358 16.06 -9.56 4.96
C TRP A 358 15.73 -8.09 5.26
N SER A 359 15.54 -7.25 4.24
CA SER A 359 15.17 -5.82 4.39
C SER A 359 13.94 -5.57 5.28
N THR A 360 13.08 -6.58 5.44
CA THR A 360 11.90 -6.54 6.32
C THR A 360 12.13 -7.03 7.76
N HIS A 361 13.29 -7.67 8.01
CA HIS A 361 13.74 -8.30 9.26
C HIS A 361 14.36 -7.27 10.23
N PRO A 362 14.59 -7.64 11.50
CA PRO A 362 15.34 -6.81 12.44
C PRO A 362 16.76 -6.50 11.95
N ALA A 363 17.36 -5.42 12.48
CA ALA A 363 18.75 -5.06 12.20
C ALA A 363 19.72 -6.21 12.56
N ASN A 364 20.80 -6.38 11.78
CA ASN A 364 21.74 -7.48 11.96
C ASN A 364 22.40 -7.50 13.35
N ALA A 365 22.67 -6.32 13.92
CA ALA A 365 23.19 -6.20 15.29
C ALA A 365 22.19 -6.69 16.37
N ASP A 366 20.88 -6.54 16.14
CA ASP A 366 19.85 -7.08 17.03
C ASP A 366 19.76 -8.60 16.93
N ARG A 367 19.90 -9.14 15.72
CA ARG A 367 19.95 -10.58 15.45
C ARG A 367 21.20 -11.22 16.04
N GLU A 368 22.38 -10.61 15.88
CA GLU A 368 23.63 -11.08 16.51
C GLU A 368 23.52 -11.10 18.03
N ARG A 369 22.91 -10.06 18.63
CA ARG A 369 22.68 -10.05 20.08
C ARG A 369 21.70 -11.14 20.52
N ASN A 370 20.65 -11.41 19.74
CA ASN A 370 19.71 -12.50 20.02
C ASN A 370 20.40 -13.86 19.92
N ALA A 371 21.18 -14.09 18.86
CA ALA A 371 21.89 -15.33 18.60
C ALA A 371 23.00 -15.63 19.60
N LYS A 372 23.70 -14.58 20.08
CA LYS A 372 24.79 -14.68 21.06
C LYS A 372 24.35 -14.40 22.50
N ALA A 373 23.05 -14.28 22.78
CA ALA A 373 22.54 -14.08 24.15
C ALA A 373 22.83 -15.30 25.04
N HIS A 374 22.71 -16.50 24.48
CA HIS A 374 23.17 -17.76 25.05
C HIS A 374 24.07 -18.41 24.01
N TYR A 375 25.38 -18.16 24.12
CA TYR A 375 26.33 -18.57 23.09
C TYR A 375 26.46 -20.10 23.02
N LEU A 376 26.24 -20.66 21.83
CA LEU A 376 26.46 -22.07 21.50
C LEU A 376 27.54 -22.17 20.42
N SER A 377 28.58 -22.97 20.69
CA SER A 377 29.64 -23.25 19.72
C SER A 377 29.29 -24.48 18.89
N ALA A 378 29.59 -24.44 17.59
CA ALA A 378 29.48 -25.57 16.68
C ALA A 378 30.67 -25.58 15.70
N PRO A 379 31.07 -26.74 15.16
CA PRO A 379 32.11 -26.81 14.13
C PRO A 379 31.68 -26.12 12.83
N HIS A 380 32.59 -25.35 12.23
CA HIS A 380 32.38 -24.74 10.93
C HIS A 380 32.81 -25.69 9.79
N ASP A 381 31.93 -25.92 8.82
CA ASP A 381 32.19 -26.68 7.61
C ASP A 381 32.37 -25.72 6.43
N ALA A 382 33.63 -25.47 6.06
CA ALA A 382 34.02 -24.47 5.08
C ALA A 382 33.79 -24.88 3.61
N ARG A 383 33.28 -26.09 3.35
CA ARG A 383 33.01 -26.54 1.97
C ARG A 383 31.90 -25.69 1.36
N SER A 384 31.98 -25.47 0.04
CA SER A 384 30.97 -24.70 -0.70
C SER A 384 29.59 -25.35 -0.60
N ALA A 385 28.56 -24.52 -0.47
CA ALA A 385 27.16 -24.96 -0.52
C ALA A 385 26.78 -25.64 -1.86
N TRP A 386 27.53 -25.38 -2.94
CA TRP A 386 27.36 -26.09 -4.22
C TRP A 386 27.55 -27.60 -4.09
N ALA A 387 28.27 -28.07 -3.07
CA ALA A 387 28.46 -29.50 -2.82
C ALA A 387 27.15 -30.26 -2.53
N LEU A 388 26.04 -29.57 -2.23
CA LEU A 388 24.72 -30.21 -2.06
C LEU A 388 24.05 -30.61 -3.37
N PHE A 389 24.48 -30.05 -4.50
CA PHE A 389 23.89 -30.31 -5.81
C PHE A 389 24.69 -31.40 -6.52
N ALA A 390 24.00 -32.39 -7.09
CA ALA A 390 24.65 -33.51 -7.75
C ALA A 390 25.42 -33.08 -9.02
N ASP A 391 24.85 -32.13 -9.75
CA ASP A 391 25.47 -31.45 -10.90
C ASP A 391 25.21 -29.94 -10.77
N ALA A 392 26.16 -29.23 -10.17
CA ALA A 392 26.04 -27.80 -9.94
C ALA A 392 26.04 -27.01 -11.26
N ASP A 393 26.78 -27.46 -12.28
CA ASP A 393 26.92 -26.72 -13.53
C ASP A 393 25.65 -26.83 -14.39
N ALA A 394 25.00 -28.00 -14.42
CA ALA A 394 23.68 -28.14 -15.04
C ALA A 394 22.61 -27.26 -14.37
N VAL A 395 22.65 -27.14 -13.04
CA VAL A 395 21.71 -26.28 -12.29
C VAL A 395 21.94 -24.79 -12.58
N LYS A 396 23.21 -24.35 -12.66
CA LYS A 396 23.56 -22.98 -13.05
C LYS A 396 23.12 -22.68 -14.48
N ALA A 397 23.35 -23.59 -15.42
CA ALA A 397 22.92 -23.45 -16.81
C ALA A 397 21.41 -23.30 -16.93
N ARG A 398 20.63 -24.10 -16.17
CA ARG A 398 19.17 -24.01 -16.17
C ARG A 398 18.64 -22.65 -15.70
N ILE A 399 19.26 -22.04 -14.69
CA ILE A 399 18.88 -20.70 -14.22
C ILE A 399 19.37 -19.60 -15.17
N HIS A 400 20.54 -19.78 -15.76
CA HIS A 400 21.02 -18.89 -16.82
C HIS A 400 20.02 -18.85 -18.00
N ASP A 401 19.61 -20.01 -18.51
CA ASP A 401 18.60 -20.12 -19.58
C ASP A 401 17.25 -19.52 -19.16
N HIS A 402 16.85 -19.69 -17.91
CA HIS A 402 15.61 -19.09 -17.40
C HIS A 402 15.65 -17.55 -17.44
N LEU A 403 16.78 -16.93 -17.09
CA LEU A 403 16.94 -15.48 -17.10
C LEU A 403 17.18 -14.91 -18.50
N MET A 404 17.97 -15.61 -19.31
CA MET A 404 18.54 -15.08 -20.56
C MET A 404 18.04 -15.79 -21.82
N GLY A 405 17.23 -16.84 -21.69
CA GLY A 405 16.76 -17.66 -22.82
C GLY A 405 15.88 -16.88 -23.80
N HIS A 406 15.12 -15.91 -23.30
CA HIS A 406 14.26 -15.04 -24.12
C HIS A 406 15.00 -13.85 -24.75
N ALA A 407 16.22 -13.54 -24.30
CA ALA A 407 17.00 -12.43 -24.84
C ALA A 407 17.62 -12.82 -26.20
N GLU A 408 17.73 -11.87 -27.13
CA GLU A 408 18.45 -12.08 -28.38
C GLU A 408 19.97 -11.96 -28.15
N GLY A 409 20.77 -12.84 -28.75
CA GLY A 409 22.24 -12.77 -28.70
C GLY A 409 22.95 -14.11 -28.56
N GLU A 410 24.22 -14.14 -28.93
CA GLU A 410 25.08 -15.32 -28.80
C GLU A 410 25.67 -15.42 -27.39
N THR A 411 25.75 -16.64 -26.84
CA THR A 411 26.41 -16.90 -25.57
C THR A 411 27.92 -16.85 -25.75
N ALA A 412 28.56 -15.89 -25.06
CA ALA A 412 30.01 -15.76 -25.01
C ALA A 412 30.66 -16.94 -24.27
N SER A 413 31.97 -17.12 -24.43
CA SER A 413 32.70 -18.09 -23.59
C SER A 413 32.86 -17.56 -22.16
N ARG A 414 33.13 -18.46 -21.20
CA ARG A 414 33.41 -18.05 -19.81
C ARG A 414 34.65 -17.15 -19.73
N GLU A 415 35.68 -17.47 -20.50
CA GLU A 415 36.90 -16.68 -20.55
C GLU A 415 36.62 -15.26 -21.08
N GLU A 416 35.89 -15.16 -22.19
CA GLU A 416 35.50 -13.86 -22.76
C GLU A 416 34.63 -13.06 -21.79
N THR A 417 33.66 -13.71 -21.14
CA THR A 417 32.77 -13.06 -20.16
C THR A 417 33.58 -12.45 -19.02
N LEU A 418 34.53 -13.21 -18.46
CA LEU A 418 35.37 -12.76 -17.35
C LEU A 418 36.42 -11.72 -17.79
N GLN A 419 36.98 -11.87 -18.99
CA GLN A 419 37.89 -10.88 -19.57
C GLN A 419 37.17 -9.55 -19.73
N ARG A 420 35.99 -9.55 -20.33
CA ARG A 420 35.19 -8.33 -20.54
C ARG A 420 34.77 -7.68 -19.21
N LEU A 421 34.44 -8.49 -18.20
CA LEU A 421 34.21 -8.00 -16.85
C LEU A 421 35.47 -7.32 -16.29
N ASP A 422 36.61 -8.00 -16.39
CA ASP A 422 37.90 -7.50 -15.90
C ASP A 422 38.33 -6.22 -16.63
N GLU A 423 38.07 -6.08 -17.93
CA GLU A 423 38.27 -4.84 -18.70
C GLU A 423 37.45 -3.67 -18.13
N GLY A 424 36.23 -3.93 -17.65
CA GLY A 424 35.41 -2.93 -16.97
C GLY A 424 36.01 -2.47 -15.62
N TYR A 425 36.78 -3.35 -14.96
CA TYR A 425 37.48 -3.06 -13.72
C TYR A 425 38.96 -2.65 -13.90
N ALA A 426 39.51 -2.80 -15.10
CA ALA A 426 40.87 -2.40 -15.48
C ALA A 426 40.97 -0.88 -15.66
N ARG A 427 40.64 -0.16 -14.60
CA ARG A 427 40.60 1.31 -14.54
C ARG A 427 41.54 1.77 -13.44
N ILE A 428 42.29 2.84 -13.69
CA ILE A 428 43.31 3.32 -12.74
C ILE A 428 42.66 3.67 -11.39
N ARG A 429 41.43 4.22 -11.40
CA ARG A 429 40.68 4.58 -10.19
C ARG A 429 40.34 3.39 -9.28
N TYR A 430 40.41 2.17 -9.80
CA TYR A 430 40.11 0.92 -9.09
C TYR A 430 41.37 0.20 -8.59
N GLU A 431 42.57 0.75 -8.83
CA GLU A 431 43.78 0.16 -8.26
C GLU A 431 43.78 0.21 -6.73
N ALA A 432 44.21 -0.90 -6.11
CA ALA A 432 44.25 -1.08 -4.66
C ALA A 432 45.07 0.00 -3.92
N ARG A 433 46.04 0.63 -4.61
CA ARG A 433 46.85 1.73 -4.05
C ARG A 433 46.01 2.95 -3.65
N TYR A 434 44.84 3.14 -4.27
CA TYR A 434 43.94 4.25 -3.98
C TYR A 434 42.94 3.94 -2.86
N ARG A 435 42.93 2.72 -2.32
CA ARG A 435 42.13 2.35 -1.13
C ARG A 435 40.63 2.66 -1.27
N GLY A 436 40.09 2.55 -2.49
CA GLY A 436 38.70 2.87 -2.80
C GLY A 436 38.34 4.38 -2.77
N ALA A 437 39.30 5.30 -2.69
CA ALA A 437 39.04 6.75 -2.59
C ALA A 437 38.22 7.35 -3.74
N TYR A 438 38.24 6.67 -4.89
CA TYR A 438 37.56 7.05 -6.13
C TYR A 438 36.35 6.15 -6.46
N LEU A 439 35.94 5.27 -5.53
CA LEU A 439 34.82 4.37 -5.72
C LEU A 439 33.50 5.05 -5.32
N GLY A 440 32.70 5.46 -6.30
CA GLY A 440 31.32 5.94 -6.09
C GLY A 440 31.21 7.25 -5.32
N ARG A 441 32.20 8.13 -5.44
CA ARG A 441 32.27 9.43 -4.75
C ARG A 441 32.50 10.57 -5.74
N SER A 442 31.81 11.69 -5.52
CA SER A 442 32.08 12.96 -6.19
C SER A 442 33.34 13.63 -5.62
N LEU A 443 34.23 14.08 -6.49
CA LEU A 443 35.50 14.69 -6.11
C LEU A 443 35.42 16.19 -5.91
N THR A 444 34.45 16.88 -6.52
CA THR A 444 34.44 18.34 -6.56
C THR A 444 33.22 18.95 -5.90
N ARG A 445 32.14 18.18 -5.70
CA ARG A 445 30.86 18.67 -5.14
C ARG A 445 30.91 19.30 -3.74
N HIS A 446 32.05 19.24 -3.06
CA HIS A 446 32.27 19.85 -1.76
C HIS A 446 32.92 21.24 -1.85
N VAL A 447 33.25 21.71 -3.05
CA VAL A 447 33.83 23.05 -3.30
C VAL A 447 32.95 23.84 -4.26
N HIS A 448 32.92 25.17 -4.11
CA HIS A 448 32.18 26.04 -5.02
C HIS A 448 33.03 26.44 -6.23
N GLU A 449 34.35 26.53 -6.04
CA GLU A 449 35.31 26.81 -7.09
C GLU A 449 36.35 25.69 -7.21
N PRO A 450 36.76 25.31 -8.43
CA PRO A 450 37.81 24.31 -8.64
C PRO A 450 39.11 24.61 -7.87
N ALA A 451 39.46 25.90 -7.75
CA ALA A 451 40.66 26.36 -7.05
C ALA A 451 40.72 25.99 -5.57
N GLU A 452 39.58 25.76 -4.91
CA GLU A 452 39.54 25.31 -3.51
C GLU A 452 40.15 23.92 -3.31
N LEU A 453 40.18 23.09 -4.37
CA LEU A 453 40.76 21.74 -4.32
C LEU A 453 42.28 21.76 -4.22
N TYR A 454 42.94 22.88 -4.56
CA TYR A 454 44.40 22.96 -4.63
C TYR A 454 44.98 24.29 -4.09
N ARG A 455 44.17 25.06 -3.36
CA ARG A 455 44.60 26.34 -2.76
C ARG A 455 45.70 26.16 -1.70
N ASP A 456 45.72 25.02 -1.03
CA ASP A 456 46.76 24.68 -0.05
C ASP A 456 48.06 24.35 -0.80
N THR A 457 48.96 25.34 -0.92
CA THR A 457 50.28 25.13 -1.53
C THR A 457 51.18 24.37 -0.56
N LEU A 458 51.85 23.31 -1.03
CA LEU A 458 52.91 22.65 -0.27
C LEU A 458 54.00 23.68 0.04
N SER A 459 54.11 24.05 1.32
CA SER A 459 55.18 24.90 1.84
C SER A 459 56.48 24.09 1.84
N HIS A 460 57.30 24.25 0.79
CA HIS A 460 58.69 23.77 0.69
C HIS A 460 58.99 22.41 1.34
N THR A 461 58.10 21.43 1.14
CA THR A 461 58.30 20.05 1.59
C THR A 461 58.90 19.25 0.44
N ASP A 462 59.62 18.18 0.75
CA ASP A 462 60.07 17.21 -0.25
C ASP A 462 58.83 16.66 -1.01
N ILE A 463 58.67 17.09 -2.26
CA ILE A 463 57.55 16.70 -3.12
C ILE A 463 57.51 15.18 -3.27
N ALA A 464 58.67 14.52 -3.30
CA ALA A 464 58.75 13.06 -3.41
C ALA A 464 58.18 12.38 -2.15
N GLU A 465 58.51 12.88 -0.95
CA GLU A 465 57.94 12.38 0.31
C GLU A 465 56.42 12.61 0.35
N ALA A 466 55.96 13.80 -0.05
CA ALA A 466 54.55 14.13 -0.10
C ALA A 466 53.76 13.19 -1.02
N LEU A 467 54.29 12.90 -2.22
CA LEU A 467 53.68 11.99 -3.19
C LEU A 467 53.62 10.54 -2.68
N GLN A 468 54.64 10.07 -1.97
CA GLN A 468 54.66 8.71 -1.40
C GLN A 468 53.66 8.53 -0.25
N ALA A 469 53.38 9.60 0.51
CA ALA A 469 52.52 9.55 1.68
C ALA A 469 51.01 9.75 1.39
N LEU A 470 50.59 9.91 0.13
CA LEU A 470 49.23 10.33 -0.22
C LEU A 470 48.14 9.35 0.22
N TYR A 471 48.33 8.03 0.06
CA TYR A 471 47.28 7.02 0.28
C TYR A 471 47.58 6.08 1.45
N PRO A 472 47.49 6.54 2.71
CA PRO A 472 47.72 5.71 3.88
C PRO A 472 46.58 4.69 4.10
N HIS A 473 46.87 3.59 4.80
CA HIS A 473 45.85 2.59 5.18
C HIS A 473 44.68 3.18 5.99
N GLN A 474 44.90 4.27 6.74
CA GLN A 474 43.83 4.95 7.48
C GLN A 474 42.70 5.47 6.56
N LEU A 475 42.98 5.73 5.28
CA LEU A 475 42.00 6.26 4.33
C LEU A 475 40.84 5.29 4.08
N SER A 476 41.10 4.00 3.89
CA SER A 476 40.03 3.00 3.70
C SER A 476 39.12 2.94 4.92
N THR A 477 39.71 3.00 6.12
CA THR A 477 38.97 3.04 7.40
C THR A 477 38.10 4.29 7.51
N ASP A 478 38.64 5.47 7.18
CA ASP A 478 37.89 6.72 7.21
C ASP A 478 36.72 6.72 6.19
N LEU A 479 36.94 6.17 4.98
CA LEU A 479 35.91 6.04 3.94
C LEU A 479 34.78 5.09 4.37
N GLN A 480 35.12 3.93 4.91
CA GLN A 480 34.15 2.97 5.43
C GLN A 480 33.36 3.57 6.60
N GLN A 481 34.04 4.24 7.54
CA GLN A 481 33.40 4.90 8.67
C GLN A 481 32.46 6.03 8.22
N LEU A 482 32.83 6.82 7.20
CA LEU A 482 31.97 7.85 6.64
C LEU A 482 30.69 7.25 6.06
N LYS A 483 30.78 6.15 5.31
CA LYS A 483 29.61 5.43 4.76
C LYS A 483 28.68 4.97 5.89
N GLU A 484 29.23 4.29 6.90
CA GLU A 484 28.47 3.80 8.05
C GLU A 484 27.78 4.92 8.84
N LEU A 485 28.45 6.06 9.06
CA LEU A 485 27.86 7.20 9.76
C LEU A 485 26.78 7.90 8.93
N LYS A 486 26.97 8.04 7.61
CA LYS A 486 25.94 8.59 6.70
C LYS A 486 24.68 7.72 6.74
N GLU A 487 24.82 6.40 6.72
CA GLU A 487 23.71 5.45 6.89
C GLU A 487 23.05 5.58 8.29
N GLU A 488 23.83 5.67 9.37
CA GLU A 488 23.32 5.90 10.73
C GLU A 488 22.52 7.21 10.83
N LYS A 489 23.03 8.31 10.25
CA LYS A 489 22.35 9.62 10.23
C LYS A 489 21.02 9.54 9.48
N GLN A 490 21.00 8.98 8.28
CA GLN A 490 19.79 8.83 7.47
C GLN A 490 18.71 8.03 8.21
N LEU A 491 19.09 6.98 8.93
CA LEU A 491 18.17 6.19 9.75
C LEU A 491 17.59 7.02 10.90
N LEU A 492 18.43 7.77 11.63
CA LEU A 492 17.97 8.64 12.72
C LEU A 492 17.05 9.76 12.20
N GLU A 493 17.36 10.36 11.06
CA GLU A 493 16.52 11.36 10.39
C GLU A 493 15.19 10.77 9.95
N GLY A 494 15.18 9.55 9.39
CA GLY A 494 13.96 8.82 9.06
C GLY A 494 13.09 8.56 10.29
N LEU A 495 13.70 8.22 11.44
CA LEU A 495 13.00 8.05 12.72
C LEU A 495 12.43 9.37 13.26
N HIS A 496 13.17 10.47 13.11
CA HIS A 496 12.75 11.81 13.50
C HIS A 496 11.59 12.31 12.62
N ALA A 497 11.69 12.09 11.31
CA ALA A 497 10.67 12.42 10.33
C ALA A 497 9.39 11.58 10.47
N ARG A 498 9.45 10.46 11.21
CA ARG A 498 8.39 9.44 11.38
C ARG A 498 8.08 8.62 10.12
N VAL A 499 8.96 8.72 9.11
CA VAL A 499 8.97 7.84 7.94
C VAL A 499 9.38 6.44 8.36
N LEU A 500 10.42 6.35 9.21
CA LEU A 500 10.82 5.14 9.89
C LEU A 500 10.18 5.08 11.28
N LYS A 501 9.76 3.88 11.70
CA LYS A 501 9.18 3.65 13.02
C LYS A 501 10.06 2.64 13.77
N THR A 502 10.57 3.02 14.95
CA THR A 502 11.20 2.05 15.84
C THR A 502 10.14 1.05 16.29
N ARG A 503 10.42 -0.24 16.11
CA ARG A 503 9.48 -1.32 16.43
C ARG A 503 9.42 -1.62 17.95
N ASP A 504 10.40 -1.13 18.72
CA ASP A 504 10.34 -1.01 20.18
C ASP A 504 9.87 0.39 20.60
N LYS A 505 9.17 0.51 21.73
CA LYS A 505 8.79 1.80 22.34
C LYS A 505 10.00 2.66 22.75
N GLN A 506 11.22 2.14 22.60
CA GLN A 506 12.48 2.79 22.87
C GLN A 506 13.34 2.80 21.61
N ILE A 507 13.85 3.97 21.26
CA ILE A 507 14.85 4.13 20.22
C ILE A 507 16.18 3.76 20.85
N ARG A 508 17.02 2.95 20.20
CA ARG A 508 18.36 2.63 20.71
C ARG A 508 19.39 3.31 19.86
N PHE A 509 20.31 4.04 20.48
CA PHE A 509 21.43 4.70 19.84
C PHE A 509 22.71 4.24 20.55
N ARG A 510 23.60 3.55 19.84
CA ARG A 510 24.87 3.00 20.35
C ARG A 510 24.73 2.26 21.68
N GLY A 511 23.78 1.32 21.73
CA GLY A 511 23.49 0.49 22.90
C GLY A 511 22.67 1.15 24.00
N ARG A 512 22.38 2.46 23.92
CA ARG A 512 21.57 3.20 24.92
C ARG A 512 20.16 3.46 24.42
N ALA A 513 19.16 3.27 25.28
CA ALA A 513 17.78 3.67 24.98
C ALA A 513 17.64 5.19 25.06
N ILE A 514 17.25 5.84 23.96
CA ILE A 514 16.96 7.26 23.85
C ILE A 514 15.46 7.48 23.57
N ARG A 515 14.93 8.65 23.97
CA ARG A 515 13.56 9.06 23.66
C ARG A 515 13.54 9.82 22.35
N ARG A 516 12.35 9.93 21.73
CA ARG A 516 12.18 10.71 20.48
C ARG A 516 12.64 12.17 20.58
N ARG A 517 12.46 12.80 21.74
CA ARG A 517 12.90 14.18 21.97
C ARG A 517 14.43 14.33 21.95
N ASP A 518 15.16 13.23 22.13
CA ASP A 518 16.63 13.19 22.14
C ASP A 518 17.19 12.89 20.74
N LEU A 519 16.34 12.57 19.75
CA LEU A 519 16.77 12.31 18.36
C LEU A 519 17.50 13.48 17.71
N PRO A 520 17.06 14.75 17.84
CA PRO A 520 17.80 15.88 17.26
C PRO A 520 19.24 15.96 17.80
N ALA A 521 19.44 15.69 19.09
CA ALA A 521 20.77 15.66 19.69
C ALA A 521 21.62 14.48 19.18
N ALA A 522 21.01 13.30 18.99
CA ALA A 522 21.69 12.14 18.41
C ALA A 522 22.07 12.38 16.94
N ILE A 523 21.17 12.97 16.14
CA ILE A 523 21.43 13.37 14.75
C ILE A 523 22.56 14.39 14.70
N GLY A 524 22.52 15.41 15.56
CA GLY A 524 23.59 16.40 15.68
C GLY A 524 24.94 15.74 15.98
N LYS A 525 24.98 14.84 16.97
CA LYS A 525 26.21 14.12 17.32
C LYS A 525 26.79 13.30 16.16
N VAL A 526 25.95 12.56 15.43
CA VAL A 526 26.40 11.81 14.24
C VAL A 526 26.82 12.77 13.13
N GLY A 527 26.14 13.92 12.98
CA GLY A 527 26.53 15.02 12.10
C GLY A 527 27.93 15.54 12.39
N ASP A 528 28.23 15.87 13.65
CA ASP A 528 29.56 16.34 14.07
C ASP A 528 30.65 15.29 13.79
N GLU A 529 30.33 14.01 13.93
CA GLU A 529 31.25 12.91 13.61
C GLU A 529 31.48 12.77 12.10
N ILE A 530 30.41 12.88 11.28
CA ILE A 530 30.50 12.91 9.82
C ILE A 530 31.37 14.09 9.38
N GLU A 531 31.14 15.29 9.90
CA GLU A 531 31.91 16.49 9.55
C GLU A 531 33.40 16.32 9.84
N LYS A 532 33.75 15.71 10.99
CA LYS A 532 35.16 15.43 11.35
C LYS A 532 35.84 14.47 10.39
N ILE A 533 35.17 13.38 10.01
CA ILE A 533 35.74 12.38 9.10
C ILE A 533 35.79 12.93 7.68
N GLN A 534 34.72 13.57 7.24
CA GLN A 534 34.64 14.23 5.94
C GLN A 534 35.74 15.28 5.82
N ALA A 535 35.96 16.13 6.82
CA ALA A 535 37.06 17.10 6.81
C ALA A 535 38.44 16.45 6.61
N ARG A 536 38.71 15.27 7.22
CA ARG A 536 39.97 14.54 6.99
C ARG A 536 40.09 14.03 5.56
N ILE A 537 39.01 13.47 5.00
CA ILE A 537 38.97 12.98 3.62
C ILE A 537 39.15 14.14 2.63
N LEU A 538 38.45 15.26 2.83
CA LEU A 538 38.58 16.44 1.98
C LEU A 538 39.99 17.06 2.07
N ALA A 539 40.58 17.09 3.28
CA ALA A 539 41.96 17.52 3.45
C ALA A 539 42.98 16.57 2.79
N HIS A 540 42.68 15.27 2.74
CA HIS A 540 43.44 14.32 1.93
C HIS A 540 43.31 14.64 0.43
N ASP A 541 42.09 14.87 -0.08
CA ASP A 541 41.88 15.18 -1.50
C ASP A 541 42.65 16.43 -1.93
N ARG A 542 42.61 17.48 -1.10
CA ARG A 542 43.37 18.71 -1.34
C ARG A 542 44.87 18.46 -1.37
N ARG A 543 45.39 17.66 -0.43
CA ARG A 543 46.81 17.27 -0.41
C ARG A 543 47.21 16.50 -1.67
N CYS A 544 46.36 15.59 -2.15
CA CYS A 544 46.63 14.89 -3.41
C CYS A 544 46.75 15.87 -4.58
N ARG A 545 45.76 16.76 -4.76
CA ARG A 545 45.80 17.74 -5.86
C ARG A 545 47.00 18.67 -5.74
N ALA A 546 47.27 19.19 -4.53
CA ALA A 546 48.38 20.09 -4.28
C ALA A 546 49.75 19.44 -4.56
N ALA A 547 49.95 18.19 -4.14
CA ALA A 547 51.19 17.45 -4.38
C ALA A 547 51.45 17.21 -5.87
N HIS A 548 50.44 16.73 -6.60
CA HIS A 548 50.58 16.50 -8.04
C HIS A 548 50.76 17.80 -8.82
N LEU A 549 50.09 18.89 -8.44
CA LEU A 549 50.26 20.20 -9.08
C LEU A 549 51.63 20.84 -8.78
N ALA A 550 52.20 20.60 -7.59
CA ALA A 550 53.56 21.04 -7.25
C ALA A 550 54.61 20.25 -8.05
N ALA A 551 54.44 18.93 -8.14
CA ALA A 551 55.29 18.07 -8.97
C ALA A 551 55.21 18.45 -10.46
N ALA A 552 54.02 18.75 -10.97
CA ALA A 552 53.83 19.18 -12.35
C ALA A 552 54.53 20.53 -12.63
N GLU A 553 54.47 21.48 -11.71
CA GLU A 553 55.16 22.77 -11.82
C GLU A 553 56.69 22.61 -11.86
N GLN A 554 57.23 21.69 -11.06
CA GLN A 554 58.66 21.38 -11.06
C GLN A 554 59.13 20.78 -12.40
N ILE A 555 58.28 20.00 -13.07
CA ILE A 555 58.55 19.41 -14.38
C ILE A 555 58.44 20.49 -15.47
N ALA A 556 57.24 21.05 -15.67
CA ALA A 556 56.99 22.17 -16.57
C ALA A 556 55.63 22.83 -16.29
N PRO A 557 55.52 24.19 -16.38
CA PRO A 557 54.26 24.91 -16.15
C PRO A 557 53.09 24.53 -17.08
N ALA A 558 53.36 23.86 -18.20
CA ALA A 558 52.32 23.33 -19.09
C ALA A 558 51.56 22.15 -18.46
N TRP A 559 52.24 21.24 -17.75
CA TRP A 559 51.61 20.11 -17.06
C TRP A 559 50.72 20.56 -15.92
N ARG A 560 51.13 21.60 -15.18
CA ARG A 560 50.27 22.22 -14.16
C ARG A 560 48.97 22.75 -14.76
N ARG A 561 49.06 23.48 -15.89
CA ARG A 561 47.88 23.99 -16.60
C ARG A 561 46.97 22.88 -17.10
N TYR A 562 47.53 21.79 -17.59
CA TYR A 562 46.78 20.62 -18.04
C TYR A 562 45.99 19.95 -16.90
N LEU A 563 46.64 19.69 -15.76
CA LEU A 563 45.98 19.14 -14.57
C LEU A 563 44.85 20.07 -14.05
N ILE A 564 45.06 21.39 -14.06
CA ILE A 564 44.01 22.35 -13.68
C ILE A 564 42.82 22.25 -14.63
N GLY A 565 43.05 22.19 -15.95
CA GLY A 565 41.97 22.03 -16.94
C GLY A 565 41.15 20.75 -16.70
N LEU A 566 41.79 19.63 -16.37
CA LEU A 566 41.08 18.40 -16.00
C LEU A 566 40.26 18.58 -14.72
N ILE A 567 40.79 19.24 -13.69
CA ILE A 567 40.04 19.52 -12.45
C ILE A 567 38.81 20.40 -12.73
N GLU A 568 38.94 21.40 -13.60
CA GLU A 568 37.84 22.30 -13.99
C GLU A 568 36.75 21.58 -14.77
N VAL A 569 37.12 20.69 -15.71
CA VAL A 569 36.19 19.83 -16.45
C VAL A 569 35.47 18.86 -15.51
N GLN A 570 36.19 18.20 -14.61
CA GLN A 570 35.58 17.32 -13.61
C GLN A 570 34.56 18.08 -12.75
N HIS A 571 34.92 19.30 -12.32
CA HIS A 571 34.04 20.14 -11.51
C HIS A 571 32.79 20.56 -12.27
N PHE A 572 32.93 20.98 -13.53
CA PHE A 572 31.79 21.27 -14.38
C PHE A 572 30.86 20.06 -14.53
N ALA A 573 31.43 18.90 -14.85
CA ALA A 573 30.66 17.69 -15.16
C ALA A 573 29.90 17.17 -13.92
N GLU A 574 30.56 17.07 -12.76
CA GLU A 574 29.93 16.59 -11.52
C GLU A 574 28.81 17.52 -11.04
N HIS A 575 29.02 18.84 -11.08
CA HIS A 575 28.01 19.80 -10.65
C HIS A 575 26.82 19.86 -11.62
N SER A 576 27.09 19.80 -12.93
CA SER A 576 26.06 19.80 -13.96
C SER A 576 25.19 18.54 -13.88
N LEU A 577 25.83 17.37 -13.74
CA LEU A 577 25.13 16.11 -13.59
C LEU A 577 24.27 16.09 -12.32
N ALA A 578 24.84 16.47 -11.19
CA ALA A 578 24.11 16.52 -9.92
C ALA A 578 22.93 17.51 -9.96
N ASN A 579 23.10 18.66 -10.61
CA ASN A 579 22.02 19.64 -10.74
C ASN A 579 20.87 19.12 -11.61
N LEU A 580 21.19 18.40 -12.70
CA LEU A 580 20.20 17.74 -13.56
C LEU A 580 19.45 16.63 -12.80
N GLU A 581 20.18 15.72 -12.15
CA GLU A 581 19.62 14.61 -11.37
C GLU A 581 18.79 15.10 -10.17
N ASP A 582 19.21 16.18 -9.50
CA ASP A 582 18.44 16.76 -8.40
C ASP A 582 17.13 17.40 -8.88
N ALA A 583 17.16 18.13 -9.99
CA ALA A 583 15.95 18.70 -10.60
C ALA A 583 14.97 17.60 -11.06
N HIS A 584 15.48 16.53 -11.66
CA HIS A 584 14.69 15.36 -12.06
C HIS A 584 14.13 14.61 -10.85
N GLY A 585 14.95 14.41 -9.81
CA GLY A 585 14.52 13.82 -8.55
C GLY A 585 13.44 14.64 -7.83
N LEU A 586 13.50 15.98 -7.91
CA LEU A 586 12.44 16.84 -7.40
C LEU A 586 11.14 16.66 -8.20
N LEU A 587 11.22 16.57 -9.53
CA LEU A 587 10.06 16.30 -10.38
C LEU A 587 9.43 14.94 -9.99
N GLY A 588 10.24 13.88 -9.87
CA GLY A 588 9.79 12.57 -9.42
C GLY A 588 9.11 12.61 -8.05
N ASN A 589 9.67 13.36 -7.09
CA ASN A 589 9.05 13.58 -5.78
C ASN A 589 7.69 14.30 -5.89
N VAL A 590 7.61 15.35 -6.71
CA VAL A 590 6.35 16.09 -6.91
C VAL A 590 5.31 15.20 -7.59
N VAL A 591 5.68 14.44 -8.62
CA VAL A 591 4.79 13.48 -9.29
C VAL A 591 4.25 12.46 -8.30
N ALA A 592 5.11 11.84 -7.49
CA ALA A 592 4.71 10.88 -6.48
C ALA A 592 3.73 11.48 -5.44
N VAL A 593 3.94 12.75 -5.04
CA VAL A 593 3.04 13.44 -4.11
C VAL A 593 1.70 13.80 -4.76
N VAL A 594 1.70 14.41 -5.95
CA VAL A 594 0.46 14.87 -6.60
C VAL A 594 -0.41 13.74 -7.16
N THR A 595 0.16 12.55 -7.31
CA THR A 595 -0.57 11.35 -7.76
C THR A 595 -0.94 10.41 -6.62
N ALA A 596 -0.53 10.72 -5.37
CA ALA A 596 -0.67 9.82 -4.22
C ALA A 596 -2.12 9.46 -3.89
N ASP A 597 -3.06 10.40 -4.05
CA ASP A 597 -4.48 10.17 -3.80
C ASP A 597 -5.25 9.71 -5.05
N GLY A 598 -4.57 9.55 -6.19
CA GLY A 598 -5.12 9.15 -7.49
C GLY A 598 -5.91 10.24 -8.23
N LYS A 599 -5.93 11.50 -7.76
CA LYS A 599 -6.60 12.62 -8.43
C LYS A 599 -5.76 13.89 -8.39
N VAL A 600 -5.44 14.45 -9.56
CA VAL A 600 -4.67 15.71 -9.63
C VAL A 600 -5.61 16.92 -9.61
N SER A 601 -5.57 17.72 -8.54
CA SER A 601 -6.29 19.00 -8.46
C SER A 601 -5.67 20.09 -9.35
N ARG A 602 -6.41 21.18 -9.60
CA ARG A 602 -5.88 22.34 -10.35
C ARG A 602 -4.62 22.95 -9.71
N ARG A 603 -4.54 22.95 -8.37
CA ARG A 603 -3.39 23.47 -7.62
C ARG A 603 -2.18 22.55 -7.76
N GLU A 604 -2.39 21.24 -7.70
CA GLU A 604 -1.35 20.23 -7.89
C GLU A 604 -0.83 20.21 -9.31
N LEU A 605 -1.71 20.32 -10.32
CA LEU A 605 -1.30 20.48 -11.71
C LEU A 605 -0.45 21.73 -11.90
N LYS A 606 -0.82 22.88 -11.31
CA LYS A 606 0.01 24.10 -11.37
C LYS A 606 1.40 23.88 -10.77
N ARG A 607 1.49 23.12 -9.67
CA ARG A 607 2.76 22.78 -9.02
C ARG A 607 3.60 21.83 -9.87
N LEU A 608 2.98 20.81 -10.46
CA LEU A 608 3.63 19.88 -11.38
C LEU A 608 4.22 20.65 -12.57
N LEU A 609 3.42 21.51 -13.22
CA LEU A 609 3.88 22.36 -14.33
C LEU A 609 5.03 23.28 -13.93
N LYS A 610 4.97 23.89 -12.74
CA LYS A 610 6.08 24.72 -12.23
C LYS A 610 7.37 23.91 -12.09
N THR A 611 7.26 22.67 -11.59
CA THR A 611 8.43 21.80 -11.33
C THR A 611 8.99 21.24 -12.64
N ALA A 612 8.11 20.81 -13.56
CA ALA A 612 8.48 20.38 -14.91
C ALA A 612 9.23 21.48 -15.67
N ASN A 613 8.72 22.72 -15.63
CA ASN A 613 9.40 23.85 -16.26
C ASN A 613 10.70 24.28 -15.56
N ALA A 614 10.87 23.96 -14.27
CA ALA A 614 12.14 24.17 -13.60
C ALA A 614 13.20 23.15 -14.06
N LEU A 615 12.83 21.89 -14.27
CA LEU A 615 13.71 20.89 -14.89
C LEU A 615 14.02 21.26 -16.35
N HIS A 616 13.01 21.70 -17.11
CA HIS A 616 13.20 22.20 -18.47
C HIS A 616 14.24 23.33 -18.54
N ALA A 617 14.13 24.34 -17.65
CA ALA A 617 15.10 25.42 -17.58
C ALA A 617 16.53 24.92 -17.26
N VAL A 618 16.67 23.98 -16.31
CA VAL A 618 17.97 23.37 -15.99
C VAL A 618 18.58 22.67 -17.21
N MET A 619 17.77 21.92 -17.98
CA MET A 619 18.25 21.26 -19.20
C MET A 619 18.63 22.26 -20.29
N ALA A 620 17.84 23.33 -20.47
CA ALA A 620 18.14 24.39 -21.43
C ALA A 620 19.45 25.14 -21.12
N ASP A 621 19.63 25.52 -19.85
CA ASP A 621 20.85 26.20 -19.37
C ASP A 621 22.08 25.28 -19.50
N LEU A 622 21.91 24.00 -19.19
CA LEU A 622 22.95 22.99 -19.34
C LEU A 622 23.34 22.78 -20.81
N HIS A 623 22.35 22.66 -21.70
CA HIS A 623 22.59 22.53 -23.15
C HIS A 623 23.35 23.73 -23.70
N ALA A 624 23.04 24.95 -23.23
CA ALA A 624 23.79 26.15 -23.60
C ALA A 624 25.23 26.11 -23.07
N SER A 625 25.43 25.67 -21.82
CA SER A 625 26.74 25.60 -21.16
C SER A 625 27.66 24.58 -21.83
N ILE A 626 27.12 23.42 -22.23
CA ILE A 626 27.88 22.35 -22.90
C ILE A 626 28.55 22.81 -24.20
N ARG A 627 27.97 23.78 -24.92
CA ARG A 627 28.57 24.33 -26.16
C ARG A 627 29.86 25.12 -25.91
N GLY A 628 30.05 25.63 -24.69
CA GLY A 628 31.26 26.34 -24.30
C GLY A 628 32.36 25.43 -23.73
N VAL A 629 32.15 24.12 -23.68
CA VAL A 629 33.16 23.15 -23.25
C VAL A 629 34.04 22.77 -24.42
N THR A 630 35.36 22.94 -24.27
CA THR A 630 36.33 22.43 -25.23
C THR A 630 37.08 21.25 -24.62
N LEU A 631 37.08 20.13 -25.33
CA LEU A 631 37.74 18.89 -24.90
C LEU A 631 39.10 18.79 -25.59
N ASP A 632 40.11 18.38 -24.84
CA ASP A 632 41.42 18.00 -25.35
C ASP A 632 41.37 16.66 -26.09
N SER A 633 42.41 16.35 -26.85
CA SER A 633 42.46 15.14 -27.70
C SER A 633 42.35 13.84 -26.90
N THR A 634 42.78 13.81 -25.64
CA THR A 634 42.69 12.61 -24.80
C THR A 634 41.25 12.36 -24.36
N LEU A 635 40.52 13.39 -23.94
CA LEU A 635 39.12 13.28 -23.57
C LEU A 635 38.22 13.02 -24.79
N GLN A 636 38.52 13.62 -25.95
CA GLN A 636 37.83 13.31 -27.20
C GLN A 636 37.97 11.83 -27.57
N ALA A 637 39.19 11.29 -27.48
CA ALA A 637 39.45 9.88 -27.74
C ALA A 637 38.75 8.96 -26.73
N ALA A 638 38.75 9.31 -25.44
CA ALA A 638 38.11 8.53 -24.39
C ALA A 638 36.56 8.51 -24.52
N LEU A 639 35.96 9.59 -24.99
CA LEU A 639 34.51 9.71 -25.18
C LEU A 639 34.03 9.24 -26.55
N GLY A 640 34.94 9.08 -27.52
CA GLY A 640 34.58 8.73 -28.91
C GLY A 640 33.80 9.83 -29.63
N THR A 641 33.99 11.10 -29.25
CA THR A 641 33.29 12.27 -29.80
C THR A 641 34.22 13.46 -29.90
N THR A 642 33.94 14.39 -30.82
CA THR A 642 34.75 15.59 -30.99
C THR A 642 34.37 16.70 -30.02
N SER A 643 33.13 16.69 -29.52
CA SER A 643 32.64 17.69 -28.56
C SER A 643 31.55 17.14 -27.67
N LEU A 644 31.43 17.69 -26.46
CA LEU A 644 30.35 17.32 -25.55
C LEU A 644 28.96 17.69 -26.12
N SER A 645 28.89 18.74 -26.96
CA SER A 645 27.64 19.15 -27.63
C SER A 645 27.19 18.13 -28.67
N GLU A 646 28.12 17.50 -29.39
CA GLU A 646 27.83 16.42 -30.34
C GLU A 646 27.24 15.21 -29.60
N ALA A 647 27.86 14.81 -28.48
CA ALA A 647 27.39 13.68 -27.67
C ALA A 647 26.01 13.91 -27.02
N ALA A 648 25.71 15.15 -26.62
CA ALA A 648 24.44 15.52 -26.00
C ALA A 648 23.27 15.64 -26.99
N GLY A 649 23.55 15.85 -28.28
CA GLY A 649 22.55 16.09 -29.32
C GLY A 649 21.80 17.43 -29.18
N ASP A 650 20.81 17.63 -30.04
CA ASP A 650 19.98 18.85 -30.05
C ASP A 650 18.88 18.79 -28.99
N PHE A 651 18.61 19.92 -28.31
CA PHE A 651 17.56 20.03 -27.30
C PHE A 651 16.30 20.68 -27.87
N GLU A 652 15.30 19.85 -28.17
CA GLU A 652 14.04 20.27 -28.83
C GLU A 652 12.79 20.16 -27.96
N LEU A 653 12.93 19.70 -26.70
CA LEU A 653 11.79 19.54 -25.80
C LEU A 653 11.14 20.91 -25.48
N PRO A 654 9.84 21.12 -25.75
CA PRO A 654 9.18 22.38 -25.40
C PRO A 654 8.91 22.48 -23.89
N PRO A 655 8.65 23.70 -23.36
CA PRO A 655 8.15 23.88 -22.00
C PRO A 655 6.85 23.11 -21.75
N ALA A 656 6.66 22.67 -20.50
CA ALA A 656 5.48 21.92 -20.08
C ALA A 656 4.27 22.84 -19.86
N ASP A 657 3.13 22.48 -20.44
CA ASP A 657 1.85 23.16 -20.27
C ASP A 657 0.70 22.17 -20.02
N LYS A 658 -0.53 22.69 -19.86
CA LYS A 658 -1.71 21.85 -19.55
C LYS A 658 -2.10 20.89 -20.69
N LYS A 659 -1.70 21.18 -21.93
CA LYS A 659 -2.07 20.42 -23.12
C LYS A 659 -1.07 19.31 -23.39
N ASN A 660 0.22 19.54 -23.16
CA ASN A 660 1.28 18.58 -23.48
C ASN A 660 1.82 17.79 -22.27
N ILE A 661 1.41 18.07 -21.03
CA ILE A 661 2.05 17.48 -19.83
C ILE A 661 2.13 15.95 -19.84
N ASN A 662 1.14 15.25 -20.40
CA ASN A 662 1.18 13.78 -20.43
C ASN A 662 2.28 13.27 -21.37
N ASP A 663 2.35 13.80 -22.60
CA ASP A 663 3.37 13.45 -23.58
C ASP A 663 4.76 13.89 -23.10
N TRP A 664 4.83 15.08 -22.47
CA TRP A 664 6.03 15.60 -21.86
C TRP A 664 6.58 14.68 -20.76
N MET A 665 5.70 14.17 -19.88
CA MET A 665 6.08 13.21 -18.83
C MET A 665 6.52 11.86 -19.39
N ASN A 666 6.02 11.44 -20.54
CA ASN A 666 6.48 10.19 -21.20
C ASN A 666 7.85 10.36 -21.87
N ALA A 667 8.20 11.58 -22.29
CA ALA A 667 9.45 11.86 -22.99
C ALA A 667 10.60 12.26 -22.07
N ILE A 668 10.31 12.84 -20.90
CA ILE A 668 11.32 13.52 -20.06
C ILE A 668 12.49 12.64 -19.65
N ASP A 669 12.27 11.37 -19.33
CA ASP A 669 13.33 10.47 -18.87
C ASP A 669 14.36 10.22 -19.99
N GLY A 670 13.92 10.15 -21.25
CA GLY A 670 14.81 10.04 -22.41
C GLY A 670 15.67 11.29 -22.59
N TRP A 671 15.09 12.48 -22.42
CA TRP A 671 15.81 13.76 -22.52
C TRP A 671 16.83 13.97 -21.39
N VAL A 672 16.46 13.60 -20.16
CA VAL A 672 17.39 13.60 -19.02
C VAL A 672 18.53 12.61 -19.27
N GLY A 673 18.23 11.42 -19.81
CA GLY A 673 19.25 10.44 -20.20
C GLY A 673 20.21 10.95 -21.29
N ALA A 674 19.70 11.65 -22.31
CA ALA A 674 20.51 12.20 -23.40
C ALA A 674 21.54 13.25 -22.94
N LEU A 675 21.22 14.01 -21.88
CA LEU A 675 22.17 14.96 -21.27
C LEU A 675 23.02 14.30 -20.17
N GLY A 676 22.42 13.46 -19.34
CA GLY A 676 23.08 12.82 -18.20
C GLY A 676 24.12 11.78 -18.61
N GLY A 677 23.87 11.03 -19.69
CA GLY A 677 24.79 10.01 -20.21
C GLY A 677 26.16 10.59 -20.57
N PRO A 678 26.25 11.57 -21.50
CA PRO A 678 27.51 12.23 -21.84
C PRO A 678 28.22 12.90 -20.67
N LEU A 679 27.48 13.53 -19.74
CA LEU A 679 28.08 14.13 -18.53
C LEU A 679 28.68 13.08 -17.59
N SER A 680 27.98 11.95 -17.40
CA SER A 680 28.48 10.83 -16.60
C SER A 680 29.70 10.18 -17.26
N ALA A 681 29.68 10.02 -18.59
CA ALA A 681 30.84 9.56 -19.35
C ALA A 681 32.03 10.52 -19.20
N LEU A 682 31.79 11.84 -19.26
CA LEU A 682 32.81 12.86 -19.06
C LEU A 682 33.39 12.83 -17.65
N CYS A 683 32.56 12.69 -16.60
CA CYS A 683 33.03 12.53 -15.21
C CYS A 683 33.98 11.33 -15.08
N ASN A 684 33.63 10.20 -15.72
CA ASN A 684 34.44 8.99 -15.68
C ASN A 684 35.74 9.15 -16.48
N ALA A 685 35.67 9.64 -17.71
CA ALA A 685 36.83 9.82 -18.59
C ALA A 685 37.82 10.84 -18.02
N CYS A 686 37.31 11.96 -17.50
CA CYS A 686 38.13 13.01 -16.92
C CYS A 686 38.83 12.54 -15.63
N LEU A 687 38.14 11.79 -14.77
CA LEU A 687 38.77 11.18 -13.61
C LEU A 687 39.89 10.20 -13.98
N GLU A 688 39.66 9.29 -14.94
CA GLU A 688 40.71 8.38 -15.41
C GLU A 688 41.92 9.14 -15.94
N GLN A 689 41.68 10.13 -16.81
CA GLN A 689 42.74 10.93 -17.42
C GLN A 689 43.50 11.75 -16.37
N LEU A 690 42.81 12.29 -15.38
CA LEU A 690 43.40 13.00 -14.25
C LEU A 690 44.34 12.09 -13.47
N LEU A 691 43.90 10.89 -13.08
CA LEU A 691 44.74 9.95 -12.33
C LEU A 691 45.93 9.43 -13.14
N HIS A 692 45.76 9.18 -14.44
CA HIS A 692 46.86 8.81 -15.33
C HIS A 692 47.90 9.92 -15.42
N THR A 693 47.46 11.16 -15.57
CA THR A 693 48.33 12.34 -15.65
C THR A 693 49.06 12.55 -14.32
N GLU A 694 48.37 12.41 -13.19
CA GLU A 694 48.95 12.51 -11.85
C GLU A 694 50.01 11.44 -11.58
N GLN A 695 49.76 10.20 -12.01
CA GLN A 695 50.74 9.13 -11.94
C GLN A 695 51.97 9.44 -12.81
N GLN A 696 51.76 9.83 -14.06
CA GLN A 696 52.86 10.16 -14.98
C GLN A 696 53.72 11.29 -14.42
N VAL A 697 53.11 12.36 -13.90
CA VAL A 697 53.81 13.46 -13.25
C VAL A 697 54.58 12.98 -12.02
N ALA A 698 53.99 12.13 -11.17
CA ALA A 698 54.64 11.63 -9.98
C ALA A 698 55.83 10.71 -10.29
N GLU A 699 55.76 9.91 -11.34
CA GLU A 699 56.86 9.05 -11.82
C GLU A 699 58.03 9.88 -12.35
N HIS A 700 57.76 10.84 -13.25
CA HIS A 700 58.82 11.68 -13.82
C HIS A 700 59.46 12.61 -12.78
N SER A 701 58.67 13.14 -11.84
CA SER A 701 59.16 13.93 -10.71
C SER A 701 60.10 13.12 -9.81
N ARG A 702 59.78 11.84 -9.56
CA ARG A 702 60.61 10.92 -8.77
C ARG A 702 61.91 10.55 -9.49
N ASP A 703 61.83 10.27 -10.78
CA ASP A 703 62.96 9.79 -11.58
C ASP A 703 63.87 10.93 -12.07
N GLY A 704 63.46 12.19 -11.85
CA GLY A 704 64.17 13.36 -12.34
C GLY A 704 64.17 13.46 -13.87
N THR A 705 63.17 12.88 -14.53
CA THR A 705 63.00 12.87 -15.99
C THR A 705 61.92 13.86 -16.42
N THR A 706 61.89 14.19 -17.71
CA THR A 706 60.83 15.02 -18.29
C THR A 706 59.89 14.16 -19.13
N PRO A 707 58.57 14.19 -18.87
CA PRO A 707 57.60 13.58 -19.77
C PRO A 707 57.59 14.34 -21.11
N GLY A 708 56.88 13.80 -22.10
CA GLY A 708 56.69 14.47 -23.39
C GLY A 708 55.96 15.82 -23.29
N GLU A 709 55.61 16.40 -24.44
CA GLU A 709 54.83 17.64 -24.47
C GLU A 709 53.46 17.46 -23.80
N ALA A 710 53.08 18.39 -22.93
CA ALA A 710 51.80 18.36 -22.24
C ALA A 710 50.65 18.62 -23.24
N PRO A 711 49.52 17.89 -23.16
CA PRO A 711 48.37 18.17 -24.00
C PRO A 711 47.81 19.58 -23.76
N THR A 712 47.13 20.13 -24.77
CA THR A 712 46.38 21.38 -24.62
C THR A 712 45.27 21.17 -23.58
N PRO A 713 45.14 22.02 -22.54
CA PRO A 713 44.10 21.86 -21.53
C PRO A 713 42.69 22.00 -22.12
N SER A 714 41.80 21.10 -21.68
CA SER A 714 40.36 21.30 -21.84
C SER A 714 39.89 22.55 -21.09
N THR A 715 38.82 23.19 -21.58
CA THR A 715 38.23 24.38 -20.94
C THR A 715 36.73 24.26 -20.78
N VAL A 716 36.19 24.97 -19.79
CA VAL A 716 34.76 25.04 -19.50
C VAL A 716 34.29 26.50 -19.43
N PRO A 717 32.98 26.78 -19.57
CA PRO A 717 32.47 28.14 -19.38
C PRO A 717 32.80 28.70 -17.99
N GLU A 718 33.05 30.01 -17.89
CA GLU A 718 33.28 30.69 -16.60
C GLU A 718 32.08 30.59 -15.66
N HIS A 719 30.87 30.52 -16.23
CA HIS A 719 29.61 30.47 -15.50
C HIS A 719 28.81 29.23 -15.90
N TYR A 720 28.50 28.40 -14.91
CA TYR A 720 27.62 27.24 -15.00
C TYR A 720 26.95 27.00 -13.64
N ALA A 721 25.86 26.23 -13.65
CA ALA A 721 25.14 25.90 -12.43
C ALA A 721 25.98 24.99 -11.52
N ARG A 722 26.11 25.37 -10.25
CA ARG A 722 26.87 24.63 -9.24
C ARG A 722 25.91 24.09 -8.19
N LEU A 723 26.06 22.82 -7.81
CA LEU A 723 25.27 22.21 -6.75
C LEU A 723 26.18 21.53 -5.72
N LEU A 724 26.36 22.16 -4.55
CA LEU A 724 27.15 21.60 -3.46
C LEU A 724 26.41 20.46 -2.75
N GLU A 725 27.16 19.54 -2.13
CA GLU A 725 26.56 18.53 -1.25
C GLU A 725 25.74 19.20 -0.13
N GLY A 726 24.48 18.83 0.02
CA GLY A 726 23.57 19.38 1.04
C GLY A 726 22.75 20.59 0.58
N GLU A 727 23.06 21.18 -0.58
CA GLU A 727 22.30 22.28 -1.20
C GLU A 727 21.21 21.80 -2.16
N GLU A 728 20.93 20.49 -2.19
CA GLU A 728 19.90 19.89 -3.04
C GLU A 728 18.51 20.51 -2.81
N ARG A 729 17.70 20.51 -3.88
CA ARG A 729 16.34 21.03 -3.83
C ARG A 729 15.53 20.28 -2.76
N LYS A 730 14.93 21.04 -1.84
CA LYS A 730 14.13 20.47 -0.75
C LYS A 730 12.97 19.64 -1.29
N ARG A 731 13.01 18.34 -1.04
CA ARG A 731 11.94 17.39 -1.38
C ARG A 731 10.84 17.43 -0.33
N GLN A 732 9.59 17.23 -0.76
CA GLN A 732 8.49 17.09 0.17
C GLN A 732 8.54 15.70 0.81
N THR A 733 8.77 15.69 2.12
CA THR A 733 8.84 14.46 2.93
C THR A 733 7.54 14.16 3.68
N ARG A 734 6.57 15.09 3.68
CA ARG A 734 5.28 14.95 4.35
C ARG A 734 4.14 15.40 3.45
N LEU A 735 3.08 14.61 3.42
CA LEU A 735 1.85 14.91 2.70
C LEU A 735 1.07 16.08 3.35
N GLY A 736 0.19 16.75 2.59
CA GLY A 736 -0.66 17.82 3.10
C GLY A 736 -1.65 17.31 4.15
N LEU A 737 -2.27 18.19 4.96
CA LEU A 737 -3.23 17.76 6.00
C LEU A 737 -4.40 16.95 5.42
N TRP A 738 -4.89 17.36 4.26
CA TRP A 738 -5.96 16.67 3.54
C TRP A 738 -5.51 15.32 3.01
N ASP A 739 -4.36 15.25 2.35
CA ASP A 739 -3.79 14.00 1.82
C ASP A 739 -3.49 13.02 2.95
N ARG A 740 -2.98 13.51 4.09
CA ARG A 740 -2.77 12.73 5.31
C ARG A 740 -4.07 12.25 5.92
N PHE A 741 -5.13 13.05 5.86
CA PHE A 741 -6.47 12.61 6.25
C PHE A 741 -6.97 11.51 5.31
N GLN A 742 -6.85 11.66 4.00
CA GLN A 742 -7.31 10.68 3.01
C GLN A 742 -6.53 9.36 3.10
N LEU A 743 -5.21 9.44 3.20
CA LEU A 743 -4.28 8.31 3.29
C LEU A 743 -4.09 7.76 4.71
N ALA A 744 -4.80 8.32 5.70
CA ALA A 744 -4.65 7.99 7.13
C ALA A 744 -3.18 8.04 7.63
N ASP A 745 -2.39 8.99 7.11
CA ASP A 745 -0.97 9.14 7.44
C ASP A 745 -0.76 9.84 8.80
N GLY A 746 -0.70 9.01 9.83
CA GLY A 746 -0.45 9.38 11.22
C GLY A 746 -1.67 9.18 12.12
N TRP A 747 -1.44 9.11 13.44
CA TRP A 747 -2.49 8.74 14.39
C TRP A 747 -3.66 9.73 14.44
N LEU A 748 -3.40 11.05 14.41
CA LEU A 748 -4.44 12.08 14.40
C LEU A 748 -5.31 12.03 13.14
N PRO A 749 -4.74 12.13 11.91
CA PRO A 749 -5.52 11.99 10.69
C PRO A 749 -6.28 10.66 10.59
N ALA A 750 -5.65 9.54 10.97
CA ALA A 750 -6.30 8.23 10.97
C ALA A 750 -7.50 8.18 11.94
N THR A 751 -7.36 8.73 13.15
CA THR A 751 -8.44 8.77 14.15
C THR A 751 -9.59 9.66 13.67
N ALA A 752 -9.28 10.84 13.14
CA ALA A 752 -10.30 11.74 12.58
C ALA A 752 -11.05 11.08 11.41
N ARG A 753 -10.31 10.43 10.50
CA ARG A 753 -10.89 9.71 9.35
C ARG A 753 -11.81 8.58 9.81
N LEU A 754 -11.39 7.83 10.83
CA LEU A 754 -12.19 6.77 11.44
C LEU A 754 -13.48 7.30 12.07
N VAL A 755 -13.41 8.38 12.85
CA VAL A 755 -14.60 8.98 13.48
C VAL A 755 -15.61 9.42 12.42
N VAL A 756 -15.16 10.10 11.37
CA VAL A 756 -16.03 10.53 10.26
C VAL A 756 -16.63 9.31 9.54
N ALA A 757 -15.82 8.29 9.26
CA ALA A 757 -16.30 7.08 8.61
C ALA A 757 -17.33 6.31 9.45
N VAL A 758 -17.06 6.12 10.75
CA VAL A 758 -17.98 5.46 11.69
C VAL A 758 -19.27 6.26 11.84
N ALA A 759 -19.21 7.59 11.88
CA ALA A 759 -20.41 8.43 11.94
C ALA A 759 -21.29 8.27 10.69
N ILE A 760 -20.69 8.25 9.49
CA ILE A 760 -21.43 8.06 8.24
C ILE A 760 -22.02 6.64 8.17
N VAL A 761 -21.22 5.60 8.44
CA VAL A 761 -21.70 4.21 8.44
C VAL A 761 -22.80 4.01 9.48
N GLY A 762 -22.60 4.53 10.70
CA GLY A 762 -23.60 4.48 11.77
C GLY A 762 -24.89 5.21 11.41
N GLY A 763 -24.81 6.34 10.71
CA GLY A 763 -25.98 7.05 10.17
C GLY A 763 -26.75 6.21 9.14
N VAL A 764 -26.04 5.54 8.22
CA VAL A 764 -26.66 4.65 7.21
C VAL A 764 -27.31 3.42 7.88
N LEU A 765 -26.64 2.79 8.84
CA LEU A 765 -27.18 1.65 9.58
C LEU A 765 -28.40 2.07 10.43
N GLY A 766 -28.30 3.20 11.13
CA GLY A 766 -29.35 3.75 12.00
C GLY A 766 -30.60 4.22 11.24
N PHE A 767 -30.46 4.68 9.99
CA PHE A 767 -31.59 5.09 9.14
C PHE A 767 -32.61 3.94 8.92
N SER A 768 -32.14 2.69 8.92
CA SER A 768 -33.03 1.51 8.81
C SER A 768 -33.83 1.21 10.08
N HIS A 769 -33.32 1.59 11.25
CA HIS A 769 -33.87 1.23 12.57
C HIS A 769 -34.68 2.36 13.20
N LEU A 770 -34.37 3.62 12.89
CA LEU A 770 -35.05 4.81 13.44
C LEU A 770 -36.41 5.10 12.80
N THR A 771 -36.78 4.32 11.79
CA THR A 771 -38.10 4.39 11.19
C THR A 771 -38.99 3.33 11.82
N THR A 772 -39.44 3.57 13.05
CA THR A 772 -40.63 2.88 13.59
C THR A 772 -41.79 3.30 12.70
N PHE A 773 -42.09 2.52 11.67
CA PHE A 773 -43.07 2.89 10.66
C PHE A 773 -44.47 2.85 11.27
N THR A 774 -45.08 4.02 11.49
CA THR A 774 -46.51 4.15 11.74
C THR A 774 -47.26 3.91 10.43
N SER A 775 -48.37 3.18 10.49
CA SER A 775 -49.29 3.04 9.37
C SER A 775 -50.48 3.97 9.60
N PRO A 776 -50.92 4.74 8.58
CA PRO A 776 -52.10 5.58 8.73
C PRO A 776 -53.34 4.69 8.86
N LEU A 777 -54.16 4.98 9.86
CA LEU A 777 -55.41 4.29 10.16
C LEU A 777 -56.57 5.30 10.10
N SER A 778 -57.47 5.12 9.14
CA SER A 778 -58.74 5.84 9.07
C SER A 778 -59.83 5.03 9.78
N ILE A 779 -60.49 5.65 10.75
CA ILE A 779 -61.48 5.03 11.62
C ILE A 779 -62.82 5.69 11.32
N TYR A 780 -63.82 4.94 10.88
CA TYR A 780 -65.14 5.46 10.56
C TYR A 780 -66.17 5.00 11.59
N ASN A 781 -66.96 5.94 12.11
CA ASN A 781 -68.06 5.69 13.03
C ASN A 781 -69.41 5.85 12.31
N GLY A 782 -70.07 4.73 12.01
CA GLY A 782 -71.40 4.72 11.39
C GLY A 782 -72.58 4.90 12.34
N PHE A 783 -72.35 5.00 13.65
CA PHE A 783 -73.42 5.02 14.65
C PHE A 783 -73.80 6.44 15.08
N ASN A 784 -74.97 6.57 15.69
CA ASN A 784 -75.50 7.86 16.14
C ASN A 784 -74.91 8.36 17.48
N GLN A 785 -73.90 7.68 18.03
CA GLN A 785 -73.24 8.04 19.28
C GLN A 785 -71.72 8.12 19.10
N VAL A 786 -71.03 8.76 20.05
CA VAL A 786 -69.56 8.88 20.03
C VAL A 786 -68.93 7.52 20.33
N MET A 787 -67.93 7.14 19.53
CA MET A 787 -67.16 5.92 19.71
C MET A 787 -65.69 6.23 20.01
N THR A 788 -65.10 5.49 20.94
CA THR A 788 -63.68 5.60 21.29
C THR A 788 -62.95 4.36 20.79
N VAL A 789 -61.82 4.54 20.11
CA VAL A 789 -60.99 3.43 19.61
C VAL A 789 -59.65 3.41 20.34
N GLU A 790 -59.27 2.21 20.77
CA GLU A 790 -58.01 1.94 21.45
C GLU A 790 -57.22 0.85 20.73
N VAL A 791 -55.90 1.01 20.71
CA VAL A 791 -54.94 0.00 20.23
C VAL A 791 -54.06 -0.37 21.39
N ASP A 792 -54.01 -1.65 21.73
CA ASP A 792 -53.24 -2.19 22.86
C ASP A 792 -53.52 -1.49 24.20
N GLY A 793 -54.78 -1.05 24.39
CA GLY A 793 -55.24 -0.32 25.58
C GLY A 793 -54.88 1.17 25.61
N THR A 794 -54.26 1.69 24.55
CA THR A 794 -54.01 3.12 24.37
C THR A 794 -55.07 3.72 23.47
N ARG A 795 -55.76 4.75 23.95
CA ARG A 795 -56.75 5.48 23.15
C ARG A 795 -56.10 6.23 21.99
N ILE A 796 -56.51 5.91 20.77
CA ILE A 796 -55.96 6.50 19.53
C ILE A 796 -56.92 7.48 18.85
N ALA A 797 -58.24 7.32 19.06
CA ALA A 797 -59.24 8.22 18.47
C ALA A 797 -60.53 8.26 19.30
N THR A 798 -61.21 9.40 19.25
CA THR A 798 -62.60 9.57 19.70
C THR A 798 -63.36 10.15 18.51
N VAL A 799 -64.27 9.35 17.95
CA VAL A 799 -64.92 9.61 16.67
C VAL A 799 -66.38 9.98 16.90
N ALA A 800 -66.78 11.17 16.46
CA ALA A 800 -68.15 11.66 16.61
C ALA A 800 -69.14 10.82 15.77
N PRO A 801 -70.46 10.91 16.02
CA PRO A 801 -71.46 10.21 15.21
C PRO A 801 -71.31 10.52 13.71
N TYR A 802 -71.42 9.49 12.86
CA TYR A 802 -71.34 9.60 11.39
C TYR A 802 -70.11 10.35 10.86
N SER A 803 -68.97 10.18 11.54
CA SER A 803 -67.73 10.89 11.21
C SER A 803 -66.54 9.94 11.19
N ALA A 804 -65.37 10.45 10.78
CA ALA A 804 -64.12 9.72 10.80
C ALA A 804 -63.07 10.36 11.71
N GLY A 805 -62.23 9.52 12.30
CA GLY A 805 -60.96 9.90 12.89
C GLY A 805 -59.79 9.33 12.08
N HIS A 806 -58.64 9.98 12.16
CA HIS A 806 -57.42 9.55 11.49
C HIS A 806 -56.30 9.51 12.52
N ALA A 807 -55.56 8.41 12.58
CA ALA A 807 -54.45 8.24 13.50
C ALA A 807 -53.29 7.51 12.82
N ASP A 808 -52.06 7.91 13.13
CA ASP A 808 -50.87 7.17 12.76
C ASP A 808 -50.55 6.15 13.86
N VAL A 809 -50.63 4.86 13.54
CA VAL A 809 -50.54 3.79 14.53
C VAL A 809 -49.43 2.81 14.21
N SER A 810 -48.71 2.36 15.24
CA SER A 810 -47.78 1.23 15.14
C SER A 810 -48.54 -0.05 15.52
N ILE A 811 -49.07 -0.74 14.50
CA ILE A 811 -49.80 -2.00 14.67
C ILE A 811 -49.00 -3.18 14.09
N ASP A 812 -49.01 -4.31 14.78
CA ASP A 812 -48.54 -5.60 14.29
C ASP A 812 -49.66 -6.66 14.34
N GLU A 813 -49.37 -7.91 13.95
CA GLU A 813 -50.37 -9.00 13.96
C GLU A 813 -50.82 -9.40 15.38
N GLN A 814 -50.08 -9.00 16.42
CA GLN A 814 -50.43 -9.23 17.82
C GLN A 814 -51.17 -8.05 18.44
N SER A 815 -51.09 -6.86 17.84
CA SER A 815 -51.84 -5.68 18.27
C SER A 815 -53.34 -5.96 18.37
N ARG A 816 -53.97 -5.36 19.37
CA ARG A 816 -55.37 -5.55 19.70
C ARG A 816 -56.11 -4.23 19.54
N ILE A 817 -57.05 -4.21 18.60
CA ILE A 817 -57.92 -3.04 18.36
C ILE A 817 -59.24 -3.27 19.09
N SER A 818 -59.69 -2.27 19.84
CA SER A 818 -60.99 -2.27 20.51
C SER A 818 -61.74 -0.96 20.30
N ALA A 819 -63.06 -1.04 20.21
CA ALA A 819 -63.94 0.13 20.19
C ALA A 819 -64.90 0.09 21.39
N HIS A 820 -65.17 1.26 21.96
CA HIS A 820 -66.03 1.44 23.13
C HIS A 820 -67.03 2.56 22.90
N THR A 821 -68.22 2.46 23.51
CA THR A 821 -69.22 3.53 23.53
C THR A 821 -68.75 4.70 24.40
N ALA A 822 -69.45 5.84 24.34
CA ALA A 822 -69.20 6.98 25.24
C ALA A 822 -69.32 6.61 26.74
N GLY A 823 -70.13 5.59 27.07
CA GLY A 823 -70.32 5.07 28.43
C GLY A 823 -69.24 4.07 28.87
N GLY A 824 -68.33 3.67 27.98
CA GLY A 824 -67.26 2.70 28.25
C GLY A 824 -67.64 1.24 27.99
N ASP A 825 -68.78 0.96 27.36
CA ASP A 825 -69.16 -0.40 26.99
C ASP A 825 -68.35 -0.88 25.78
N LEU A 826 -67.81 -2.09 25.86
CA LEU A 826 -67.05 -2.70 24.77
C LEU A 826 -67.98 -3.03 23.59
N VAL A 827 -67.75 -2.35 22.46
CA VAL A 827 -68.47 -2.56 21.20
C VAL A 827 -67.93 -3.80 20.48
N GLU A 828 -66.61 -3.81 20.25
CA GLU A 828 -65.92 -4.96 19.68
C GLU A 828 -64.41 -4.94 19.98
N GLN A 829 -63.78 -6.11 19.82
CA GLN A 829 -62.33 -6.29 19.97
C GLN A 829 -61.84 -7.35 18.99
N PHE A 830 -60.73 -7.08 18.28
CA PHE A 830 -60.13 -8.03 17.34
C PHE A 830 -58.63 -7.77 17.12
N HIS A 831 -57.96 -8.75 16.49
CA HIS A 831 -56.60 -8.61 15.98
C HIS A 831 -56.66 -8.29 14.47
N PRO A 832 -55.98 -7.24 13.99
CA PRO A 832 -56.02 -6.84 12.59
C PRO A 832 -55.20 -7.81 11.73
N THR A 833 -55.72 -8.13 10.54
CA THR A 833 -54.94 -8.84 9.52
C THR A 833 -54.18 -7.82 8.68
N LEU A 834 -52.86 -7.90 8.66
CA LEU A 834 -52.00 -6.96 7.94
C LEU A 834 -51.57 -7.55 6.59
N SER A 835 -51.86 -6.85 5.49
CA SER A 835 -51.54 -7.25 4.11
C SER A 835 -50.20 -6.70 3.60
N GLY A 836 -49.43 -6.03 4.47
CA GLY A 836 -48.12 -5.46 4.16
C GLY A 836 -47.70 -4.40 5.18
N ARG A 837 -46.41 -4.07 5.24
CA ARG A 837 -45.90 -2.96 6.06
C ARG A 837 -46.19 -1.64 5.33
N ARG A 838 -46.82 -0.67 6.01
CA ARG A 838 -47.18 0.69 5.54
C ARG A 838 -48.43 0.87 4.66
N GLN A 839 -49.38 -0.07 4.64
CA GLN A 839 -50.66 0.21 3.96
C GLN A 839 -51.54 1.17 4.78
N HIS A 840 -52.35 1.97 4.09
CA HIS A 840 -53.40 2.77 4.73
C HIS A 840 -54.56 1.84 5.11
N TYR A 841 -54.73 1.64 6.41
CA TYR A 841 -55.76 0.75 6.94
C TYR A 841 -57.05 1.52 7.22
N ILE A 842 -58.18 0.85 7.01
CA ILE A 842 -59.50 1.39 7.28
C ILE A 842 -60.17 0.50 8.31
N TYR A 843 -60.59 1.11 9.42
CA TYR A 843 -61.39 0.49 10.45
C TYR A 843 -62.79 1.09 10.47
N ASN A 844 -63.78 0.28 10.12
CA ASN A 844 -65.18 0.64 10.16
C ASN A 844 -65.82 0.01 11.40
N ILE A 845 -66.10 0.84 12.41
CA ILE A 845 -66.48 0.38 13.75
C ILE A 845 -67.74 -0.49 13.65
N ALA A 846 -67.64 -1.70 14.17
CA ALA A 846 -68.63 -2.79 14.17
C ALA A 846 -69.33 -3.03 12.82
N SER A 847 -68.62 -2.77 11.71
CA SER A 847 -69.23 -2.81 10.36
C SER A 847 -70.47 -1.91 10.25
N GLY A 848 -70.52 -0.82 11.02
CA GLY A 848 -71.71 0.03 11.22
C GLY A 848 -72.06 0.94 10.05
N SER A 849 -71.35 0.87 8.93
CA SER A 849 -71.69 1.63 7.73
C SER A 849 -71.20 0.96 6.46
N PRO A 850 -71.96 0.98 5.35
CA PRO A 850 -71.41 0.63 4.05
C PRO A 850 -70.42 1.69 3.57
N LEU A 851 -69.29 1.23 3.04
CA LEU A 851 -68.24 2.05 2.47
C LEU A 851 -68.40 2.12 0.96
N ILE A 852 -68.30 3.34 0.42
CA ILE A 852 -68.45 3.62 -1.01
C ILE A 852 -67.21 4.38 -1.48
N GLN A 853 -66.59 3.87 -2.54
CA GLN A 853 -65.50 4.55 -3.22
C GLN A 853 -66.03 5.16 -4.50
N TRP A 854 -65.94 6.48 -4.62
CA TRP A 854 -66.42 7.23 -5.78
C TRP A 854 -65.33 8.19 -6.26
N THR A 855 -65.55 8.84 -7.39
CA THR A 855 -64.57 9.74 -7.99
C THR A 855 -65.12 11.15 -8.06
N ALA A 856 -64.49 12.09 -7.36
CA ALA A 856 -64.73 13.51 -7.53
C ALA A 856 -64.06 13.98 -8.82
N VAL A 857 -64.85 14.53 -9.72
CA VAL A 857 -64.42 14.92 -11.06
C VAL A 857 -64.31 16.44 -11.16
N TYR A 858 -63.21 16.91 -11.73
CA TYR A 858 -62.93 18.33 -11.94
C TYR A 858 -62.65 18.59 -13.42
N GLY A 859 -63.40 19.51 -14.03
CA GLY A 859 -63.27 19.80 -15.46
C GLY A 859 -63.99 18.75 -16.33
N ASN A 860 -63.55 18.61 -17.59
CA ASN A 860 -64.26 17.81 -18.59
C ASN A 860 -63.75 16.36 -18.64
N VAL A 861 -63.94 15.62 -17.54
CA VAL A 861 -63.51 14.22 -17.42
C VAL A 861 -64.74 13.35 -17.17
N ALA A 862 -64.75 12.12 -17.71
CA ALA A 862 -65.89 11.22 -17.54
C ALA A 862 -65.99 10.71 -16.10
N GLU A 863 -67.20 10.78 -15.54
CA GLU A 863 -67.51 10.26 -14.21
C GLU A 863 -67.48 8.74 -14.19
N ARG A 864 -66.89 8.17 -13.13
CA ARG A 864 -66.82 6.71 -12.92
C ARG A 864 -67.93 6.29 -11.97
N THR A 865 -68.57 5.16 -12.28
CA THR A 865 -69.58 4.58 -11.42
C THR A 865 -68.99 4.26 -10.03
N PRO A 866 -69.64 4.69 -8.92
CA PRO A 866 -69.17 4.37 -7.58
C PRO A 866 -69.06 2.87 -7.32
N SER A 867 -67.95 2.46 -6.74
CA SER A 867 -67.72 1.08 -6.27
C SER A 867 -68.22 0.94 -4.84
N ARG A 868 -69.17 0.02 -4.62
CA ARG A 868 -69.72 -0.28 -3.29
C ARG A 868 -68.87 -1.38 -2.66
N LEU A 869 -68.20 -1.07 -1.55
CA LEU A 869 -67.27 -1.98 -0.88
C LEU A 869 -67.96 -2.85 0.19
N GLY A 870 -69.27 -2.70 0.38
CA GLY A 870 -70.02 -3.33 1.47
C GLY A 870 -69.69 -2.68 2.81
N ALA A 871 -69.85 -3.41 3.92
CA ALA A 871 -69.52 -2.92 5.27
C ALA A 871 -68.36 -3.73 5.91
N PRO A 872 -67.16 -3.76 5.30
CA PRO A 872 -66.05 -4.51 5.86
C PRO A 872 -65.60 -3.86 7.17
N ARG A 873 -65.38 -4.67 8.22
CA ARG A 873 -64.86 -4.18 9.51
C ARG A 873 -63.45 -3.62 9.36
N TRP A 874 -62.58 -4.35 8.68
CA TRP A 874 -61.17 -4.02 8.48
C TRP A 874 -60.81 -4.25 7.02
N THR A 875 -60.24 -3.25 6.36
CA THR A 875 -59.85 -3.36 4.95
C THR A 875 -58.73 -2.39 4.60
N THR A 876 -58.15 -2.57 3.42
CA THR A 876 -57.26 -1.62 2.77
C THR A 876 -57.95 -1.12 1.52
N ALA A 877 -58.08 0.20 1.35
CA ALA A 877 -58.58 0.78 0.12
C ALA A 877 -57.66 1.93 -0.31
N HIS A 878 -57.43 2.05 -1.61
CA HIS A 878 -56.61 3.11 -2.19
C HIS A 878 -57.53 4.25 -2.64
N ALA A 879 -57.54 5.34 -1.88
CA ALA A 879 -58.27 6.57 -2.18
C ALA A 879 -57.34 7.78 -1.99
N ASP A 880 -57.61 8.86 -2.72
CA ASP A 880 -56.89 10.12 -2.53
C ASP A 880 -57.38 10.85 -1.26
N ILE A 881 -58.66 10.63 -0.90
CA ILE A 881 -59.35 11.31 0.20
C ILE A 881 -60.16 10.27 0.99
N TYR A 882 -59.99 10.23 2.30
CA TYR A 882 -60.65 9.28 3.21
C TYR A 882 -61.62 10.01 4.13
N PHE A 883 -62.92 9.77 3.97
CA PHE A 883 -64.01 10.24 4.82
C PHE A 883 -64.05 11.76 5.03
N ALA A 884 -63.66 12.51 3.99
CA ALA A 884 -63.67 13.97 4.00
C ALA A 884 -64.23 14.49 2.68
N GLU A 885 -64.76 15.72 2.70
CA GLU A 885 -65.21 16.38 1.48
C GLU A 885 -64.03 16.63 0.53
N PRO A 886 -64.16 16.29 -0.76
CA PRO A 886 -63.14 16.60 -1.73
C PRO A 886 -63.04 18.11 -1.96
N PRO A 887 -61.84 18.63 -2.28
CA PRO A 887 -61.62 20.07 -2.44
C PRO A 887 -62.52 20.65 -3.53
N LYS A 888 -62.95 21.90 -3.41
CA LYS A 888 -63.87 22.54 -4.39
C LYS A 888 -63.24 22.76 -5.76
N SER A 889 -61.91 22.79 -5.86
CA SER A 889 -61.16 22.88 -7.12
C SER A 889 -59.77 22.28 -6.97
N ILE A 890 -59.17 21.87 -8.09
CA ILE A 890 -57.79 21.37 -8.16
C ILE A 890 -56.99 22.14 -9.21
N LYS A 891 -55.67 22.27 -9.02
CA LYS A 891 -54.75 22.74 -10.08
C LYS A 891 -54.25 21.53 -10.88
N SER A 892 -54.53 21.52 -12.18
CA SER A 892 -54.13 20.47 -13.13
C SER A 892 -53.52 21.12 -14.38
N SER A 893 -52.51 20.47 -14.99
CA SER A 893 -51.86 20.92 -16.23
C SER A 893 -52.61 20.51 -17.52
N GLY A 894 -53.80 19.89 -17.40
CA GLY A 894 -54.62 19.40 -18.53
C GLY A 894 -56.09 19.84 -18.47
N GLN A 895 -56.98 19.19 -19.24
CA GLN A 895 -58.42 19.53 -19.35
C GLN A 895 -59.28 19.21 -18.10
N GLY A 896 -58.67 18.72 -17.02
CA GLY A 896 -59.36 18.33 -15.79
C GLY A 896 -58.53 17.36 -14.94
N GLY A 897 -59.16 16.75 -13.94
CA GLY A 897 -58.57 15.71 -13.11
C GLY A 897 -59.61 14.99 -12.26
N MET A 898 -59.21 13.87 -11.67
CA MET A 898 -60.05 13.02 -10.82
C MET A 898 -59.39 12.85 -9.45
N ARG A 899 -60.21 12.77 -8.39
CA ARG A 899 -59.79 12.34 -7.06
C ARG A 899 -60.70 11.21 -6.58
N THR A 900 -60.11 10.11 -6.13
CA THR A 900 -60.83 8.99 -5.57
C THR A 900 -61.16 9.31 -4.11
N VAL A 901 -62.43 9.25 -3.74
CA VAL A 901 -62.93 9.54 -2.40
C VAL A 901 -63.53 8.27 -1.82
N LEU A 902 -63.11 7.91 -0.61
CA LEU A 902 -63.78 6.89 0.19
C LEU A 902 -64.72 7.58 1.18
N SER A 903 -66.00 7.24 1.16
CA SER A 903 -67.00 7.77 2.09
C SER A 903 -67.79 6.65 2.75
N GLY A 904 -68.28 6.92 3.97
CA GLY A 904 -69.33 6.13 4.60
C GLY A 904 -70.69 6.79 4.40
N VAL A 905 -71.71 6.29 5.11
CA VAL A 905 -73.08 6.83 5.03
C VAL A 905 -73.27 7.98 6.02
N ASP A 906 -73.67 9.14 5.51
CA ASP A 906 -73.88 10.36 6.29
C ASP A 906 -75.12 10.30 7.20
N ALA A 907 -75.14 11.15 8.23
CA ALA A 907 -76.24 11.26 9.21
C ALA A 907 -77.63 11.56 8.63
N GLY A 908 -77.71 12.04 7.38
CA GLY A 908 -78.95 12.40 6.69
C GLY A 908 -79.60 11.27 5.89
N VAL A 909 -78.99 10.08 5.84
CA VAL A 909 -79.46 8.94 5.05
C VAL A 909 -80.39 8.06 5.89
N THR A 910 -81.53 7.61 5.34
CA THR A 910 -82.45 6.77 6.09
C THR A 910 -81.91 5.34 6.27
N PRO A 911 -82.34 4.59 7.30
CA PRO A 911 -81.99 3.18 7.45
C PRO A 911 -82.26 2.31 6.21
N GLU A 912 -83.36 2.56 5.48
CA GLU A 912 -83.68 1.88 4.22
C GLU A 912 -82.66 2.17 3.12
N GLN A 913 -82.24 3.44 2.98
CA GLN A 913 -81.23 3.85 2.00
C GLN A 913 -79.85 3.28 2.34
N THR A 914 -79.53 3.21 3.63
CA THR A 914 -78.30 2.59 4.14
C THR A 914 -78.25 1.10 3.76
N LEU A 915 -79.35 0.36 3.95
CA LEU A 915 -79.44 -1.05 3.54
C LEU A 915 -79.40 -1.25 2.02
N GLY A 916 -79.86 -0.27 1.24
CA GLY A 916 -79.78 -0.26 -0.22
C GLY A 916 -78.36 -0.13 -0.78
N ALA A 917 -77.40 0.33 0.03
CA ALA A 917 -75.99 0.41 -0.33
C ALA A 917 -75.24 -0.92 -0.16
N VAL A 918 -75.86 -1.93 0.45
CA VAL A 918 -75.29 -3.27 0.69
C VAL A 918 -75.95 -4.30 -0.24
N ALA A 919 -75.16 -5.21 -0.81
CA ALA A 919 -75.63 -6.17 -1.82
C ALA A 919 -76.27 -7.45 -1.24
N THR A 920 -75.78 -7.93 -0.09
CA THR A 920 -76.12 -9.25 0.47
C THR A 920 -77.12 -9.15 1.62
N ASP A 921 -78.08 -10.08 1.68
CA ASP A 921 -79.09 -10.11 2.76
C ASP A 921 -78.49 -10.37 4.14
N GLN A 922 -77.40 -11.13 4.20
CA GLN A 922 -76.68 -11.38 5.44
C GLN A 922 -76.10 -10.09 6.03
N THR A 923 -75.41 -9.28 5.22
CA THR A 923 -74.81 -8.02 5.67
C THR A 923 -75.90 -6.98 6.00
N ARG A 924 -77.06 -7.02 5.34
CA ARG A 924 -78.23 -6.23 5.75
C ARG A 924 -78.70 -6.58 7.17
N ARG A 925 -78.87 -7.87 7.47
CA ARG A 925 -79.25 -8.32 8.83
C ARG A 925 -78.20 -7.95 9.88
N ASP A 926 -76.92 -8.11 9.55
CA ASP A 926 -75.83 -7.80 10.48
C ASP A 926 -75.76 -6.28 10.77
N LEU A 927 -75.97 -5.44 9.75
CA LEU A 927 -76.02 -3.99 9.90
C LEU A 927 -77.22 -3.56 10.77
N VAL A 928 -78.41 -4.11 10.53
CA VAL A 928 -79.60 -3.84 11.37
C VAL A 928 -79.35 -4.23 12.83
N ARG A 929 -78.76 -5.40 13.09
CA ARG A 929 -78.42 -5.82 14.46
C ARG A 929 -77.39 -4.91 15.11
N ALA A 930 -76.38 -4.47 14.37
CA ALA A 930 -75.38 -3.53 14.85
C ALA A 930 -76.03 -2.20 15.28
N HIS A 931 -76.90 -1.61 14.45
CA HIS A 931 -77.59 -0.37 14.80
C HIS A 931 -78.59 -0.54 15.95
N LEU A 932 -79.34 -1.64 16.01
CA LEU A 932 -80.24 -1.90 17.14
C LEU A 932 -79.50 -2.03 18.48
N ARG A 933 -78.26 -2.51 18.44
CA ARG A 933 -77.44 -2.72 19.64
C ARG A 933 -76.66 -1.48 20.07
N TRP A 934 -76.17 -0.71 19.09
CA TRP A 934 -75.20 0.36 19.33
C TRP A 934 -75.70 1.76 18.95
N ASP A 935 -76.91 1.93 18.41
CA ASP A 935 -77.53 3.26 18.39
C ASP A 935 -78.22 3.56 19.73
N THR A 936 -78.32 4.84 20.05
CA THR A 936 -78.97 5.33 21.26
C THR A 936 -80.48 5.03 21.17
N PRO A 937 -81.13 4.44 22.19
CA PRO A 937 -82.53 4.00 22.13
C PRO A 937 -83.58 5.08 21.79
N GLY A 938 -83.23 6.37 21.88
CA GLY A 938 -84.06 7.52 21.52
C GLY A 938 -83.66 8.23 20.22
N SER A 939 -82.85 7.61 19.36
CA SER A 939 -82.45 8.20 18.08
C SER A 939 -83.63 8.32 17.11
N ALA A 940 -83.57 9.30 16.20
CA ALA A 940 -84.58 9.47 15.14
C ALA A 940 -84.69 8.24 14.21
N THR A 941 -83.65 7.41 14.14
CA THR A 941 -83.57 6.20 13.31
C THR A 941 -83.89 4.91 14.07
N ALA A 942 -83.98 4.93 15.41
CA ALA A 942 -84.16 3.73 16.23
C ALA A 942 -85.47 2.97 15.92
N THR A 943 -86.57 3.71 15.73
CA THR A 943 -87.88 3.12 15.36
C THR A 943 -87.84 2.48 13.98
N ALA A 944 -87.14 3.12 13.03
CA ALA A 944 -86.97 2.60 11.67
C ALA A 944 -86.09 1.33 11.65
N TRP A 945 -84.98 1.30 12.40
CA TRP A 945 -84.16 0.08 12.55
C TRP A 945 -84.93 -1.09 13.19
N ARG A 946 -85.80 -0.83 14.18
CA ARG A 946 -86.68 -1.88 14.77
C ARG A 946 -87.69 -2.41 13.75
N THR A 947 -88.32 -1.52 13.01
CA THR A 947 -89.28 -1.89 11.95
C THR A 947 -88.60 -2.71 10.84
N LEU A 948 -87.35 -2.39 10.51
CA LEU A 948 -86.56 -3.14 9.52
C LEU A 948 -86.11 -4.51 10.06
N ALA A 949 -85.83 -4.65 11.35
CA ALA A 949 -85.53 -5.93 11.96
C ALA A 949 -86.74 -6.88 11.92
N GLU A 950 -87.92 -6.38 12.28
CA GLU A 950 -89.18 -7.15 12.21
C GLU A 950 -89.49 -7.63 10.78
N ARG A 951 -89.11 -6.87 9.75
CA ARG A 951 -89.27 -7.25 8.34
C ARG A 951 -88.25 -8.25 7.82
N LEU A 952 -87.09 -8.38 8.47
CA LEU A 952 -86.00 -9.27 8.03
C LEU A 952 -86.02 -10.64 8.74
N ASP A 953 -86.79 -10.78 9.83
CA ASP A 953 -87.01 -12.04 10.56
C ASP A 953 -88.22 -12.85 10.04
N HIS A 954 -88.98 -12.30 9.08
CA HIS A 954 -90.01 -12.96 8.27
C HIS A 954 -89.49 -13.27 6.87
#